data_AF-A0A7D4HV93-F1
#
_entry.id   AF-A0A7D4HV93-F1
#
_cell.length_a   1.000
_cell.length_b   1.000
_cell.length_c   1.000
_cell.angle_alpha   90.00
_cell.angle_beta   90.00
_cell.angle_gamma   90.00
#
_symmetry.space_group_name_H-M   'P 1'
#
loop_
_entity.id
_entity.type
_entity.pdbx_description
1 polymer ?
#
loop_
_entity_poly.entity_id
_entity_poly.type
_entity_poly.pdbx_seq_one_letter_code
_entity_poly.pdbx_strand_id
1 'polypeptide(L)'
;MTVISRSLAFSALLLCVAAAPEAAAQAAAATERPLEGDAYQLADQAYKQYDAGHYETAQVMAENAIRLRPDVARLRLLLVYALEKQGKRQEAVRAADAAIADGLGSPELRQARANLQRPPAVAATPAQPAAQTPAQASEPAPEQASKQAPAQTPAPVRKPAPQTPYQRAYPVAARAYADYARQDYAAAAAGAERAFRAAPRQDEWALLWVESLGAQQRYEAASQAVDTALALGAPNQAALHARQQAFQKQIAASQAPAAPAPGSVAATGAYAAYDRGAYQEAIALARQAVAQAPDNESHAQLLTTTLAAGTKAQAAEAEARLGDAIARQPDSAQLLAQRGYARQRLGQPAGAASDFAAARATGQAPPRLILDQAYAQSAMGDNRAATDSLKQAIDMDDAGQLGLTPLERYNTRSGVAALSREWGGSFSASYRGARPASSSLGGAAINTPGDVIFSTAEIFWRPPQLNNRWGMLEAYARSSNTLYDGGSTYESRRNVDPCTGASTPDERSNEERFRNNSTASGIPSTIGALGLRYLLADTGVTFGIERRFFLGSATRQGYAYPESSAVQCAAQQAFHNAYPNLQDQSAVARYKLNGNAGGWMSYVTYGYYQGRELRVDVPSWLTIEGYAQAGYAWDDNSARYTAYSVDSKGQRQQDLGSSSGRLKRDQAFLSGELRVGRSFRATSISDKLVLFPYAVVGADWLWQKSVAKLDDLPGYGSQSVVLSDHDTSWSLGVGPGFNVRYWFREDHYNAPRSYLDFGVQYRTSIGGGESDRAKGWFMNMTLSY
;
A
#
# COMPACT_ATOMS: atom_id res chain seq x y z
N MET A 1 -19.58 -14.05 -9.52
CA MET A 1 -19.10 -14.71 -8.29
C MET A 1 -18.42 -13.66 -7.45
N THR A 2 -19.01 -13.40 -6.29
CA THR A 2 -18.83 -12.24 -5.41
C THR A 2 -17.46 -12.23 -4.74
N VAL A 3 -16.77 -11.10 -4.86
CA VAL A 3 -15.52 -10.80 -4.16
C VAL A 3 -15.90 -10.51 -2.70
N ILE A 4 -15.54 -11.42 -1.81
CA ILE A 4 -15.71 -11.21 -0.36
C ILE A 4 -14.68 -10.18 0.08
N SER A 5 -15.20 -9.03 0.51
CA SER A 5 -14.46 -7.91 1.05
C SER A 5 -13.60 -8.32 2.24
N ARG A 6 -12.36 -7.82 2.25
CA ARG A 6 -11.40 -7.83 3.35
C ARG A 6 -11.92 -7.00 4.52
N SER A 7 -12.90 -7.48 5.27
CA SER A 7 -13.36 -6.89 6.53
C SER A 7 -14.29 -7.88 7.21
N LEU A 8 -13.76 -8.67 8.16
CA LEU A 8 -14.45 -9.23 9.33
C LEU A 8 -13.58 -10.35 9.92
N ALA A 9 -12.78 -10.02 10.94
CA ALA A 9 -12.60 -10.79 12.16
C ALA A 9 -11.49 -10.16 13.01
N PHE A 10 -11.78 -10.00 14.31
CA PHE A 10 -10.93 -9.52 15.41
C PHE A 10 -11.15 -8.08 15.88
N SER A 11 -12.29 -7.88 16.53
CA SER A 11 -12.46 -6.91 17.61
C SER A 11 -12.33 -7.65 18.95
N ALA A 12 -11.33 -7.30 19.77
CA ALA A 12 -11.43 -6.99 21.21
C ALA A 12 -10.08 -7.14 21.95
N LEU A 13 -9.82 -6.16 22.83
CA LEU A 13 -8.77 -6.05 23.87
C LEU A 13 -7.35 -5.64 23.44
N LEU A 14 -7.11 -4.32 23.50
CA LEU A 14 -5.83 -3.74 23.92
C LEU A 14 -6.07 -2.37 24.56
N LEU A 15 -6.05 -2.33 25.89
CA LEU A 15 -5.86 -1.13 26.69
C LEU A 15 -4.82 -1.49 27.76
N CYS A 16 -3.58 -1.03 27.58
CA CYS A 16 -2.64 -0.74 28.66
C CYS A 16 -1.53 0.17 28.09
N VAL A 17 -1.56 1.41 28.52
CA VAL A 17 -0.57 2.46 28.30
C VAL A 17 0.55 2.25 29.32
N ALA A 18 1.81 2.29 28.88
CA ALA A 18 2.95 2.50 29.76
C ALA A 18 3.90 3.51 29.12
N ALA A 19 3.96 4.70 29.73
CA ALA A 19 4.85 5.79 29.39
C ALA A 19 6.22 5.58 30.05
N ALA A 20 7.29 6.00 29.38
CA ALA A 20 8.62 6.22 29.97
C ALA A 20 9.24 7.50 29.37
N PRO A 21 10.07 8.24 30.13
CA PRO A 21 10.31 9.67 29.91
C PRO A 21 11.52 9.97 29.01
N GLU A 22 11.45 11.10 28.30
CA GLU A 22 12.52 11.69 27.51
C GLU A 22 13.50 12.48 28.40
N ALA A 23 14.80 12.24 28.23
CA ALA A 23 15.86 13.06 28.79
C ALA A 23 16.17 14.23 27.84
N ALA A 24 16.06 15.45 28.36
CA ALA A 24 16.36 16.69 27.68
C ALA A 24 17.88 16.96 27.60
N ALA A 25 18.36 17.42 26.45
CA ALA A 25 19.64 18.09 26.28
C ALA A 25 19.48 19.34 25.39
N GLN A 26 20.06 20.45 25.86
CA GLN A 26 19.85 21.83 25.39
C GLN A 26 20.38 22.15 23.98
N ALA A 27 19.82 23.25 23.46
CA ALA A 27 19.82 23.76 22.10
C ALA A 27 21.16 24.28 21.54
N ALA A 28 21.38 23.98 20.25
CA ALA A 28 22.10 24.79 19.27
C ALA A 28 21.23 24.83 18.00
N ALA A 29 21.21 25.98 17.30
CA ALA A 29 20.30 26.28 16.18
C ALA A 29 20.26 25.17 15.11
N ALA A 30 19.27 24.29 15.21
CA ALA A 30 19.13 23.13 14.35
C ALA A 30 18.36 23.51 13.08
N THR A 31 18.93 23.19 11.93
CA THR A 31 18.18 23.01 10.68
C THR A 31 16.93 22.20 10.95
N GLU A 32 15.77 22.71 10.50
CA GLU A 32 14.45 22.10 10.71
C GLU A 32 14.51 20.60 10.37
N ARG A 33 14.36 19.72 11.36
CA ARG A 33 14.30 18.28 11.12
C ARG A 33 13.07 17.99 10.24
N PRO A 34 13.20 17.16 9.19
CA PRO A 34 12.07 16.79 8.34
C PRO A 34 10.84 16.38 9.16
N LEU A 35 9.65 16.78 8.70
CA LEU A 35 8.40 16.26 9.24
C LEU A 35 8.29 14.80 8.78
N GLU A 36 8.20 13.85 9.72
CA GLU A 36 8.06 12.42 9.45
C GLU A 36 6.91 11.83 10.27
N GLY A 37 6.36 10.69 9.82
CA GLY A 37 5.29 9.98 10.53
C GLY A 37 3.96 10.75 10.61
N ASP A 38 3.26 10.62 11.74
CA ASP A 38 1.91 11.19 11.94
C ASP A 38 1.90 12.72 11.84
N ALA A 39 2.98 13.38 12.26
CA ALA A 39 3.14 14.83 12.14
C ALA A 39 3.22 15.29 10.67
N TYR A 40 3.86 14.49 9.79
CA TYR A 40 3.89 14.75 8.36
C TYR A 40 2.51 14.56 7.73
N GLN A 41 1.81 13.47 8.06
CA GLN A 41 0.49 13.20 7.49
C GLN A 41 -0.54 14.27 7.87
N LEU A 42 -0.52 14.72 9.13
CA LEU A 42 -1.38 15.81 9.59
C LEU A 42 -1.01 17.14 8.95
N ALA A 43 0.29 17.43 8.80
CA ALA A 43 0.76 18.64 8.12
C ALA A 43 0.37 18.66 6.63
N ASP A 44 0.62 17.56 5.90
CA ASP A 44 0.27 17.40 4.49
C ASP A 44 -1.24 17.51 4.26
N GLN A 45 -2.05 16.89 5.12
CA GLN A 45 -3.50 17.06 5.08
C GLN A 45 -3.91 18.50 5.40
N ALA A 46 -3.29 19.15 6.40
CA ALA A 46 -3.58 20.54 6.74
C ALA A 46 -3.31 21.50 5.57
N TYR A 47 -2.19 21.34 4.86
CA TYR A 47 -1.88 22.12 3.66
C TYR A 47 -2.89 21.85 2.53
N LYS A 48 -3.22 20.58 2.25
CA LYS A 48 -4.22 20.22 1.25
C LYS A 48 -5.61 20.80 1.56
N GLN A 49 -6.03 20.78 2.82
CA GLN A 49 -7.31 21.37 3.22
C GLN A 49 -7.30 22.90 3.14
N TYR A 50 -6.16 23.53 3.44
CA TYR A 50 -5.98 24.96 3.26
C TYR A 50 -6.09 25.36 1.78
N ASP A 51 -5.40 24.63 0.88
CA ASP A 51 -5.44 24.86 -0.56
C ASP A 51 -6.83 24.57 -1.16
N ALA A 52 -7.57 23.62 -0.58
CA ALA A 52 -8.97 23.33 -0.93
C ALA A 52 -9.98 24.35 -0.37
N GLY A 53 -9.55 25.35 0.39
CA GLY A 53 -10.41 26.38 0.98
C GLY A 53 -11.18 25.95 2.24
N HIS A 54 -10.92 24.75 2.78
CA HIS A 54 -11.54 24.25 4.01
C HIS A 54 -10.76 24.71 5.26
N TYR A 55 -10.80 26.01 5.54
CA TYR A 55 -9.91 26.65 6.53
C TYR A 55 -10.14 26.18 7.98
N GLU A 56 -11.36 25.79 8.37
CA GLU A 56 -11.66 25.26 9.71
C GLU A 56 -11.00 23.89 9.94
N THR A 57 -11.11 23.00 8.95
CA THR A 57 -10.45 21.69 8.97
C THR A 57 -8.93 21.84 8.95
N ALA A 58 -8.42 22.77 8.12
CA ALA A 58 -7.01 23.09 8.06
C ALA A 58 -6.47 23.62 9.41
N GLN A 59 -7.25 24.45 10.12
CA GLN A 59 -6.91 24.90 11.48
C GLN A 59 -6.75 23.71 12.43
N VAL A 60 -7.75 22.85 12.54
CA VAL A 60 -7.73 21.70 13.47
C VAL A 60 -6.56 20.77 13.17
N MET A 61 -6.31 20.49 11.89
CA MET A 61 -5.19 19.63 11.48
C MET A 61 -3.83 20.30 11.74
N ALA A 62 -3.70 21.61 11.50
CA ALA A 62 -2.50 22.37 11.83
C ALA A 62 -2.22 22.37 13.34
N GLU A 63 -3.24 22.56 14.19
CA GLU A 63 -3.11 22.49 15.65
C GLU A 63 -2.65 21.10 16.12
N ASN A 64 -3.21 20.02 15.54
CA ASN A 64 -2.78 18.66 15.86
C ASN A 64 -1.36 18.36 15.38
N ALA A 65 -0.96 18.86 14.20
CA ALA A 65 0.40 18.76 13.71
C ALA A 65 1.39 19.53 14.61
N ILE A 66 1.01 20.73 15.08
CA ILE A 66 1.80 21.54 16.03
C ILE A 66 1.95 20.83 17.37
N ARG A 67 0.94 20.09 17.86
CA ARG A 67 1.06 19.31 19.10
C ARG A 67 2.14 18.23 19.03
N LEU A 68 2.33 17.64 17.85
CA LEU A 68 3.35 16.61 17.62
C LEU A 68 4.73 17.21 17.31
N ARG A 69 4.77 18.34 16.61
CA ARG A 69 6.00 19.05 16.24
C ARG A 69 5.87 20.56 16.52
N PRO A 70 5.96 20.96 17.79
CA PRO A 70 5.76 22.36 18.19
C PRO A 70 6.91 23.27 17.75
N ASP A 71 8.05 22.68 17.38
CA ASP A 71 9.32 23.28 16.92
C ASP A 71 9.30 23.77 15.47
N VAL A 72 8.22 23.52 14.72
CA VAL A 72 8.17 23.79 13.27
C VAL A 72 7.44 25.11 12.97
N ALA A 73 8.20 26.13 12.56
CA ALA A 73 7.69 27.47 12.28
C ALA A 73 6.65 27.51 11.15
N ARG A 74 6.80 26.69 10.10
CA ARG A 74 5.84 26.66 8.97
C ARG A 74 4.45 26.14 9.35
N LEU A 75 4.34 25.27 10.37
CA LEU A 75 3.05 24.80 10.86
C LEU A 75 2.34 25.90 11.66
N ARG A 76 3.09 26.65 12.46
CA ARG A 76 2.58 27.86 13.15
C ARG A 76 2.09 28.89 12.15
N LEU A 77 2.82 29.09 11.04
CA LEU A 77 2.42 29.99 9.96
C LEU A 77 1.13 29.52 9.25
N LEU A 78 1.01 28.22 8.98
CA LEU A 78 -0.21 27.64 8.40
C LEU A 78 -1.43 27.86 9.30
N LEU A 79 -1.28 27.67 10.62
CA LEU A 79 -2.35 27.95 11.59
C LEU A 79 -2.76 29.43 11.57
N VAL A 80 -1.80 30.36 11.54
CA VAL A 80 -2.05 31.80 11.46
C VAL A 80 -2.84 32.15 10.18
N TYR A 81 -2.46 31.59 9.04
CA TYR A 81 -3.16 31.81 7.77
C TYR A 81 -4.54 31.16 7.73
N ALA A 82 -4.72 29.98 8.31
CA ALA A 82 -6.03 29.34 8.41
C ALA A 82 -7.00 30.17 9.26
N LEU A 83 -6.53 30.73 10.38
CA LEU A 83 -7.32 31.61 11.25
C LEU A 83 -7.63 32.96 10.58
N GLU A 84 -6.67 33.53 9.83
CA GLU A 84 -6.88 34.76 9.07
C GLU A 84 -7.99 34.59 8.01
N LYS A 85 -7.97 33.48 7.25
CA LYS A 85 -8.97 33.20 6.22
C LYS A 85 -10.38 32.93 6.77
N GLN A 86 -10.47 32.52 8.04
CA GLN A 86 -11.75 32.40 8.76
C GLN A 86 -12.24 33.74 9.33
N GLY A 87 -11.48 34.84 9.18
CA GLY A 87 -11.82 36.14 9.79
C GLY A 87 -11.55 36.21 11.30
N LYS A 88 -10.94 35.17 11.89
CA LYS A 88 -10.60 35.08 13.32
C LYS A 88 -9.31 35.85 13.63
N ARG A 89 -9.32 37.15 13.33
CA ARG A 89 -8.11 37.98 13.33
C ARG A 89 -7.42 38.07 14.68
N GLN A 90 -8.19 38.18 15.77
CA GLN A 90 -7.63 38.22 17.12
C GLN A 90 -6.96 36.88 17.51
N GLU A 91 -7.50 35.75 17.06
CA GLU A 91 -6.89 34.43 17.28
C GLU A 91 -5.63 34.26 16.44
N ALA A 92 -5.62 34.73 15.19
CA ALA A 92 -4.44 34.71 14.34
C ALA A 92 -3.28 35.54 14.93
N VAL A 93 -3.58 36.72 15.52
CA VAL A 93 -2.58 37.53 16.22
C VAL A 93 -2.03 36.79 17.44
N ARG A 94 -2.90 36.19 18.27
CA ARG A 94 -2.47 35.40 19.45
C ARG A 94 -1.60 34.19 19.06
N ALA A 95 -1.96 33.49 17.99
CA ALA A 95 -1.20 32.35 17.49
C ALA A 95 0.19 32.79 16.98
N ALA A 96 0.28 33.94 16.31
CA ALA A 96 1.55 34.50 15.85
C ALA A 96 2.42 35.01 17.02
N ASP A 97 1.82 35.67 18.01
CA ASP A 97 2.51 36.10 19.25
C ASP A 97 3.09 34.91 20.01
N ALA A 98 2.31 33.83 20.17
CA ALA A 98 2.76 32.61 20.83
C ALA A 98 3.94 31.95 20.08
N ALA A 99 3.87 31.85 18.75
CA ALA A 99 4.96 31.29 17.96
C ALA A 99 6.26 32.12 18.05
N ILE A 100 6.16 33.45 18.13
CA ILE A 100 7.30 34.34 18.31
C ILE A 100 7.89 34.20 19.72
N ALA A 101 7.03 34.11 20.75
CA ALA A 101 7.45 33.87 22.13
C ALA A 101 8.15 32.51 22.31
N ASP A 102 7.72 31.48 21.57
CA ASP A 102 8.33 30.14 21.55
C ASP A 102 9.67 30.10 20.79
N GLY A 103 10.20 31.24 20.32
CA GLY A 103 11.48 31.32 19.61
C GLY A 103 11.41 30.97 18.11
N LEU A 104 10.21 30.76 17.55
CA LEU A 104 9.96 30.37 16.16
C LEU A 104 9.58 31.56 15.26
N GLY A 105 10.01 32.78 15.63
CA GLY A 105 9.68 34.03 14.94
C GLY A 105 10.38 34.19 13.59
N SER A 106 10.04 33.36 12.59
CA SER A 106 10.51 33.51 11.21
C SER A 106 10.14 34.90 10.64
N PRO A 107 10.88 35.42 9.66
CA PRO A 107 10.54 36.69 8.99
C PRO A 107 9.08 36.72 8.50
N GLU A 108 8.59 35.59 7.98
CA GLU A 108 7.25 35.41 7.46
C GLU A 108 6.19 35.47 8.58
N LEU A 109 6.45 34.84 9.73
CA LEU A 109 5.56 34.93 10.91
C LEU A 109 5.50 36.34 11.48
N ARG A 110 6.65 37.04 11.56
CA ARG A 110 6.69 38.45 11.99
C ARG A 110 5.95 39.36 11.01
N GLN A 111 6.05 39.10 9.71
CA GLN A 111 5.33 39.82 8.68
C GLN A 111 3.82 39.56 8.73
N ALA A 112 3.41 38.29 8.88
CA ALA A 112 2.01 37.91 9.03
C ALA A 112 1.37 38.59 10.25
N ARG A 113 2.06 38.59 11.40
CA ARG A 113 1.63 39.33 12.59
C ARG A 113 1.46 40.82 12.33
N ALA A 114 2.42 41.46 11.66
CA ALA A 114 2.34 42.89 11.34
C ALA A 114 1.15 43.20 10.41
N ASN A 115 0.84 42.32 9.45
CA ASN A 115 -0.32 42.45 8.57
C ASN A 115 -1.65 42.29 9.34
N LEU A 116 -1.69 41.42 10.34
CA LEU A 116 -2.87 41.18 11.17
C LEU A 116 -3.14 42.33 12.17
N GLN A 117 -2.12 43.07 12.60
CA GLN A 117 -2.25 44.22 13.50
C GLN A 117 -2.66 45.52 12.80
N ARG A 118 -2.58 45.59 11.47
CA ARG A 118 -3.12 46.72 10.71
C ARG A 118 -4.65 46.71 10.74
N PRO A 119 -5.34 47.84 10.94
CA PRO A 119 -6.80 47.90 10.83
C PRO A 119 -7.26 47.33 9.47
N PRO A 120 -8.42 46.66 9.38
CA PRO A 120 -8.92 46.20 8.09
C PRO A 120 -9.10 47.44 7.21
N ALA A 121 -8.55 47.40 6.00
CA ALA A 121 -8.79 48.45 5.02
C ALA A 121 -10.29 48.49 4.76
N VAL A 122 -10.96 49.50 5.30
CA VAL A 122 -12.30 49.88 4.87
C VAL A 122 -12.20 50.11 3.37
N ALA A 123 -13.08 49.47 2.61
CA ALA A 123 -13.18 49.63 1.17
C ALA A 123 -13.19 51.13 0.82
N ALA A 124 -12.05 51.62 0.33
CA ALA A 124 -11.94 52.94 -0.25
C ALA A 124 -12.24 52.82 -1.74
N THR A 125 -13.32 53.48 -2.13
CA THR A 125 -13.70 53.87 -3.49
C THR A 125 -12.48 54.28 -4.33
N PRO A 126 -12.41 53.93 -5.63
CA PRO A 126 -11.32 54.38 -6.48
C PRO A 126 -11.52 55.85 -6.86
N ALA A 127 -10.61 56.72 -6.41
CA ALA A 127 -10.43 58.06 -6.95
C ALA A 127 -8.93 58.34 -7.13
N GLN A 128 -8.53 58.35 -8.40
CA GLN A 128 -7.49 59.15 -9.07
C GLN A 128 -6.07 59.32 -8.48
N PRO A 129 -5.03 59.30 -9.33
CA PRO A 129 -3.66 59.64 -8.95
C PRO A 129 -3.42 61.16 -8.98
N ALA A 130 -2.75 61.70 -7.97
CA ALA A 130 -2.27 63.08 -7.96
C ALA A 130 -0.76 63.17 -7.62
N ALA A 131 -0.02 63.67 -8.61
CA ALA A 131 1.11 64.59 -8.58
C ALA A 131 2.19 64.54 -7.47
N GLN A 132 3.42 64.23 -7.92
CA GLN A 132 4.66 65.04 -7.86
C GLN A 132 4.95 65.90 -6.60
N THR A 133 6.15 65.72 -5.99
CA THR A 133 7.37 66.57 -6.16
C THR A 133 8.57 65.85 -5.49
N PRO A 134 9.85 66.08 -5.89
CA PRO A 134 10.58 67.31 -5.55
C PRO A 134 11.54 67.84 -6.64
N ALA A 135 12.01 69.06 -6.39
CA ALA A 135 12.97 69.86 -7.16
C ALA A 135 14.36 69.22 -7.37
N GLN A 136 15.03 69.56 -8.48
CA GLN A 136 16.25 70.39 -8.50
C GLN A 136 16.81 70.55 -9.92
N ALA A 137 17.48 71.68 -10.11
CA ALA A 137 18.01 72.22 -11.35
C ALA A 137 19.33 71.59 -11.80
N SER A 138 19.52 71.52 -13.11
CA SER A 138 20.82 71.75 -13.80
C SER A 138 20.63 71.76 -15.33
N GLU A 139 21.00 72.89 -15.93
CA GLU A 139 21.34 73.12 -17.36
C GLU A 139 22.42 72.14 -17.89
N PRO A 140 22.83 72.11 -19.20
CA PRO A 140 22.63 73.11 -20.28
C PRO A 140 22.31 72.59 -21.70
N ALA A 141 21.94 73.54 -22.57
CA ALA A 141 22.17 73.65 -24.03
C ALA A 141 21.56 72.58 -25.00
N PRO A 142 21.08 73.01 -26.19
CA PRO A 142 22.03 73.20 -27.29
C PRO A 142 21.81 74.48 -28.13
N GLU A 143 22.93 74.90 -28.75
CA GLU A 143 23.04 75.86 -29.82
C GLU A 143 22.30 75.42 -31.10
N GLN A 144 21.57 76.39 -31.66
CA GLN A 144 21.67 76.88 -33.05
C GLN A 144 21.92 75.87 -34.19
N ALA A 145 21.05 75.87 -35.20
CA ALA A 145 21.18 76.86 -36.29
C ALA A 145 20.13 76.68 -37.41
N SER A 146 19.57 77.83 -37.82
CA SER A 146 19.20 78.24 -39.19
C SER A 146 18.10 77.48 -39.95
N LYS A 147 17.18 78.07 -40.72
CA LYS A 147 16.89 79.40 -41.31
C LYS A 147 15.43 79.21 -41.84
N GLN A 148 14.49 80.16 -41.95
CA GLN A 148 14.52 81.48 -42.55
C GLN A 148 13.11 82.09 -42.39
N ALA A 149 13.03 83.36 -41.97
CA ALA A 149 11.97 84.29 -42.35
C ALA A 149 12.54 85.26 -43.41
N PRO A 150 11.68 85.96 -44.16
CA PRO A 150 11.45 87.38 -43.83
C PRO A 150 9.94 87.72 -43.92
N ALA A 151 9.33 88.37 -42.93
CA ALA A 151 9.36 89.82 -42.66
C ALA A 151 8.91 90.68 -43.86
N GLN A 152 7.64 91.13 -43.87
CA GLN A 152 7.22 92.52 -43.60
C GLN A 152 5.80 92.82 -44.12
N THR A 153 4.98 93.35 -43.19
CA THR A 153 3.70 94.11 -43.26
C THR A 153 3.70 95.27 -44.28
N PRO A 154 2.56 95.94 -44.65
CA PRO A 154 1.39 96.29 -43.81
C PRO A 154 0.01 96.28 -44.53
N ALA A 155 -1.14 96.38 -43.85
CA ALA A 155 -1.87 97.66 -43.66
C ALA A 155 -3.24 97.42 -42.94
N PRO A 156 -3.87 98.45 -42.35
CA PRO A 156 -4.69 98.33 -41.14
C PRO A 156 -6.21 98.45 -41.41
N VAL A 157 -7.07 97.66 -40.77
CA VAL A 157 -8.50 98.01 -40.67
C VAL A 157 -9.18 97.49 -39.39
N ARG A 158 -9.73 98.47 -38.64
CA ARG A 158 -10.86 98.48 -37.69
C ARG A 158 -10.97 97.46 -36.55
N LYS A 159 -11.14 98.00 -35.33
CA LYS A 159 -11.79 97.32 -34.19
C LYS A 159 -13.15 96.75 -34.62
N PRO A 160 -13.46 95.45 -34.41
CA PRO A 160 -14.81 94.95 -34.59
C PRO A 160 -15.70 95.39 -33.43
N ALA A 161 -16.93 95.79 -33.76
CA ALA A 161 -18.03 96.00 -32.81
C ALA A 161 -18.28 94.72 -31.96
N PRO A 162 -18.90 94.81 -30.76
CA PRO A 162 -19.13 93.65 -29.92
C PRO A 162 -19.95 92.58 -30.66
N GLN A 163 -19.27 91.50 -31.06
CA GLN A 163 -19.90 90.37 -31.73
C GLN A 163 -20.73 89.57 -30.72
N THR A 164 -21.97 89.25 -31.10
CA THR A 164 -22.83 88.37 -30.31
C THR A 164 -22.18 86.98 -30.18
N PRO A 165 -22.45 86.19 -29.12
CA PRO A 165 -21.89 84.85 -28.94
C PRO A 165 -22.09 83.95 -30.18
N TYR A 166 -23.22 84.11 -30.88
CA TYR A 166 -23.51 83.44 -32.15
C TYR A 166 -22.51 83.79 -33.26
N GLN A 167 -22.21 85.08 -33.46
CA GLN A 167 -21.29 85.52 -34.52
C GLN A 167 -19.85 85.04 -34.30
N ARG A 168 -19.44 84.81 -33.05
CA ARG A 168 -18.14 84.23 -32.72
C ARG A 168 -18.10 82.72 -32.94
N ALA A 169 -19.20 82.03 -32.66
CA ALA A 169 -19.29 80.57 -32.74
C ALA A 169 -19.58 80.05 -34.16
N TYR A 170 -20.25 80.84 -34.99
CA TYR A 170 -20.63 80.48 -36.37
C TYR A 170 -19.47 79.99 -37.27
N PRO A 171 -18.31 80.66 -37.37
CA PRO A 171 -17.21 80.16 -38.20
C PRO A 171 -16.64 78.82 -37.69
N VAL A 172 -16.71 78.57 -36.38
CA VAL A 172 -16.30 77.30 -35.76
C VAL A 172 -17.30 76.18 -36.12
N ALA A 173 -18.60 76.47 -36.07
CA ALA A 173 -19.64 75.54 -36.49
C ALA A 173 -19.56 75.22 -37.99
N ALA A 174 -19.40 76.23 -38.85
CA ALA A 174 -19.26 76.05 -40.29
C ALA A 174 -18.05 75.16 -40.63
N ARG A 175 -16.94 75.31 -39.89
CA ARG A 175 -15.79 74.42 -40.03
C ARG A 175 -16.12 72.99 -39.57
N ALA A 176 -16.83 72.83 -38.46
CA ALA A 176 -17.24 71.51 -37.96
C ALA A 176 -18.13 70.75 -38.96
N TYR A 177 -19.07 71.43 -39.64
CA TYR A 177 -19.86 70.81 -40.71
C TYR A 177 -18.99 70.41 -41.92
N ALA A 178 -18.01 71.23 -42.29
CA ALA A 178 -17.07 70.90 -43.36
C ALA A 178 -16.16 69.71 -42.98
N ASP A 179 -15.77 69.59 -41.71
CA ASP A 179 -15.01 68.45 -41.19
C ASP A 179 -15.88 67.18 -41.19
N TYR A 180 -17.16 67.30 -40.80
CA TYR A 180 -18.13 66.20 -40.85
C TYR A 180 -18.37 65.70 -42.28
N ALA A 181 -18.54 66.62 -43.23
CA ALA A 181 -18.70 66.29 -44.65
C ALA A 181 -17.46 65.59 -45.25
N ARG A 182 -16.27 65.85 -44.69
CA ARG A 182 -15.02 65.17 -45.05
C ARG A 182 -14.76 63.88 -44.28
N GLN A 183 -15.75 63.40 -43.51
CA GLN A 183 -15.65 62.21 -42.64
C GLN A 183 -14.58 62.33 -41.55
N ASP A 184 -14.07 63.54 -41.29
CA ASP A 184 -13.21 63.82 -40.13
C ASP A 184 -14.10 64.07 -38.91
N TYR A 185 -14.70 62.99 -38.42
CA TYR A 185 -15.69 63.03 -37.34
C TYR A 185 -15.06 63.49 -36.01
N ALA A 186 -13.75 63.30 -35.81
CA ALA A 186 -13.06 63.74 -34.60
C ALA A 186 -12.92 65.27 -34.57
N ALA A 187 -12.45 65.88 -35.67
CA ALA A 187 -12.39 67.34 -35.78
C ALA A 187 -13.79 67.97 -35.77
N ALA A 188 -14.76 67.32 -36.44
CA ALA A 188 -16.17 67.74 -36.43
C ALA A 188 -16.77 67.75 -35.02
N ALA A 189 -16.56 66.69 -34.22
CA ALA A 189 -17.05 66.63 -32.84
C ALA A 189 -16.47 67.76 -31.98
N ALA A 190 -15.16 67.98 -32.03
CA ALA A 190 -14.49 69.01 -31.24
C ALA A 190 -14.83 70.45 -31.70
N GLY A 191 -15.07 70.65 -33.00
CA GLY A 191 -15.56 71.91 -33.55
C GLY A 191 -17.00 72.19 -33.13
N ALA A 192 -17.88 71.20 -33.27
CA ALA A 192 -19.29 71.29 -32.93
C ALA A 192 -19.52 71.51 -31.42
N GLU A 193 -18.76 70.82 -30.56
CA GLU A 193 -18.81 71.04 -29.11
C GLU A 193 -18.47 72.48 -28.74
N ARG A 194 -17.35 73.01 -29.26
CA ARG A 194 -16.91 74.39 -28.97
C ARG A 194 -17.92 75.41 -29.47
N ALA A 195 -18.49 75.18 -30.66
CA ALA A 195 -19.51 76.04 -31.22
C ALA A 195 -20.80 76.02 -30.36
N PHE A 196 -21.26 74.83 -29.97
CA PHE A 196 -22.47 74.69 -29.17
C PHE A 196 -22.31 75.29 -27.76
N ARG A 197 -21.19 75.04 -27.06
CA ARG A 197 -20.91 75.65 -25.75
C ARG A 197 -20.86 77.18 -25.81
N ALA A 198 -20.41 77.76 -26.93
CA ALA A 198 -20.36 79.21 -27.12
C ALA A 198 -21.73 79.83 -27.44
N ALA A 199 -22.67 79.08 -28.03
CA ALA A 199 -24.05 79.51 -28.24
C ALA A 199 -25.05 78.36 -28.00
N PRO A 200 -25.42 78.06 -26.74
CA PRO A 200 -26.21 76.89 -26.37
C PRO A 200 -27.66 76.85 -26.90
N ARG A 201 -28.14 77.95 -27.51
CA ARG A 201 -29.47 78.03 -28.13
C ARG A 201 -29.52 77.50 -29.57
N GLN A 202 -28.40 77.05 -30.14
CA GLN A 202 -28.33 76.50 -31.50
C GLN A 202 -28.44 74.98 -31.45
N ASP A 203 -29.64 74.46 -31.75
CA ASP A 203 -30.01 73.05 -31.74
C ASP A 203 -29.17 72.20 -32.71
N GLU A 204 -28.99 72.66 -33.94
CA GLU A 204 -28.29 71.93 -35.00
C GLU A 204 -26.82 71.60 -34.65
N TRP A 205 -26.16 72.44 -33.85
CA TRP A 205 -24.76 72.24 -33.45
C TRP A 205 -24.61 71.17 -32.35
N ALA A 206 -25.61 71.02 -31.48
CA ALA A 206 -25.65 69.93 -30.50
C ALA A 206 -25.81 68.58 -31.20
N LEU A 207 -26.67 68.49 -32.22
CA LEU A 207 -26.83 67.26 -32.99
C LEU A 207 -25.56 66.93 -33.77
N LEU A 208 -24.92 67.91 -34.42
CA LEU A 208 -23.66 67.68 -35.11
C LEU A 208 -22.58 67.10 -34.18
N TRP A 209 -22.45 67.62 -32.96
CA TRP A 209 -21.49 67.13 -31.97
C TRP A 209 -21.75 65.66 -31.60
N VAL A 210 -22.99 65.35 -31.25
CA VAL A 210 -23.42 64.03 -30.82
C VAL A 210 -23.35 63.00 -31.96
N GLU A 211 -23.77 63.37 -33.17
CA GLU A 211 -23.68 62.53 -34.36
C GLU A 211 -22.23 62.25 -34.75
N SER A 212 -21.35 63.25 -34.64
CA SER A 212 -19.91 63.08 -34.90
C SER A 212 -19.24 62.08 -33.95
N LEU A 213 -19.64 62.06 -32.68
CA LEU A 213 -19.16 61.06 -31.72
C LEU A 213 -19.76 59.68 -32.00
N GLY A 214 -21.03 59.64 -32.41
CA GLY A 214 -21.70 58.42 -32.85
C GLY A 214 -21.03 57.77 -34.08
N ALA A 215 -20.64 58.59 -35.07
CA ALA A 215 -19.95 58.14 -36.28
C ALA A 215 -18.55 57.56 -36.00
N GLN A 216 -17.92 57.95 -34.88
CA GLN A 216 -16.65 57.38 -34.40
C GLN A 216 -16.81 56.06 -33.62
N GLN A 217 -18.04 55.52 -33.51
CA GLN A 217 -18.37 54.39 -32.63
C GLN A 217 -18.05 54.63 -31.15
N ARG A 218 -17.87 55.89 -30.74
CA ARG A 218 -17.60 56.28 -29.35
C ARG A 218 -18.92 56.48 -28.61
N TYR A 219 -19.74 55.44 -28.55
CA TYR A 219 -21.13 55.52 -28.10
C TYR A 219 -21.28 56.00 -26.65
N GLU A 220 -20.34 55.66 -25.76
CA GLU A 220 -20.32 56.16 -24.38
C GLU A 220 -20.08 57.68 -24.32
N ALA A 221 -19.08 58.17 -25.06
CA ALA A 221 -18.78 59.60 -25.14
C ALA A 221 -19.91 60.37 -25.84
N ALA A 222 -20.55 59.77 -26.85
CA ALA A 222 -21.70 60.33 -27.55
C ALA A 222 -22.93 60.45 -26.62
N SER A 223 -23.18 59.47 -25.75
CA SER A 223 -24.23 59.54 -24.72
C SER A 223 -23.95 60.65 -23.70
N GLN A 224 -22.71 60.79 -23.23
CA GLN A 224 -22.32 61.87 -22.30
C GLN A 224 -22.45 63.27 -22.94
N ALA A 225 -22.17 63.36 -24.24
CA ALA A 225 -22.36 64.59 -25.01
C ALA A 225 -23.85 64.98 -25.11
N VAL A 226 -24.76 64.01 -25.25
CA VAL A 226 -26.21 64.26 -25.17
C VAL A 226 -26.59 64.87 -23.82
N ASP A 227 -26.16 64.26 -22.71
CA ASP A 227 -26.48 64.75 -21.36
C ASP A 227 -25.95 66.18 -21.16
N THR A 228 -24.73 66.44 -21.65
CA THR A 228 -24.11 67.76 -21.59
C THR A 228 -24.87 68.78 -22.45
N ALA A 229 -25.32 68.40 -23.64
CA ALA A 229 -26.09 69.28 -24.52
C ALA A 229 -27.45 69.66 -23.92
N LEU A 230 -28.16 68.69 -23.32
CA LEU A 230 -29.41 68.92 -22.62
C LEU A 230 -29.24 69.83 -21.41
N ALA A 231 -28.19 69.61 -20.61
CA ALA A 231 -27.88 70.44 -19.43
C ALA A 231 -27.58 71.91 -19.77
N LEU A 232 -27.01 72.16 -20.95
CA LEU A 232 -26.73 73.51 -21.46
C LEU A 232 -27.96 74.21 -22.08
N GLY A 233 -29.11 73.53 -22.11
CA GLY A 233 -30.38 74.08 -22.59
C GLY A 233 -30.63 73.95 -24.09
N ALA A 234 -30.12 72.88 -24.72
CA ALA A 234 -30.38 72.59 -26.13
C ALA A 234 -31.91 72.54 -26.43
N PRO A 235 -32.40 73.27 -27.46
CA PRO A 235 -33.83 73.30 -27.77
C PRO A 235 -34.41 71.98 -28.29
N ASN A 236 -33.57 71.13 -28.90
CA ASN A 236 -33.93 69.89 -29.59
C ASN A 236 -33.90 68.64 -28.69
N GLN A 237 -34.55 68.74 -27.53
CA GLN A 237 -34.53 67.68 -26.51
C GLN A 237 -35.00 66.32 -27.04
N ALA A 238 -36.06 66.30 -27.85
CA ALA A 238 -36.61 65.06 -28.41
C ALA A 238 -35.62 64.31 -29.33
N ALA A 239 -34.89 65.04 -30.18
CA ALA A 239 -33.92 64.45 -31.10
C ALA A 239 -32.69 63.91 -30.36
N LEU A 240 -32.21 64.66 -29.35
CA LEU A 240 -31.09 64.23 -28.50
C LEU A 240 -31.43 62.98 -27.68
N HIS A 241 -32.62 62.91 -27.08
CA HIS A 241 -33.08 61.71 -26.37
C HIS A 241 -33.23 60.49 -27.29
N ALA A 242 -33.74 60.67 -28.52
CA ALA A 242 -33.80 59.59 -29.50
C ALA A 242 -32.41 59.05 -29.85
N ARG A 243 -31.42 59.95 -29.96
CA ARG A 243 -30.04 59.56 -30.27
C ARG A 243 -29.35 58.87 -29.08
N GLN A 244 -29.63 59.31 -27.86
CA GLN A 244 -29.19 58.64 -26.62
C GLN A 244 -29.65 57.19 -26.56
N GLN A 245 -30.93 56.92 -26.84
CA GLN A 245 -31.46 55.55 -26.88
C GLN A 245 -30.77 54.70 -27.95
N ALA A 246 -30.47 55.27 -29.11
CA ALA A 246 -29.75 54.57 -30.18
C ALA A 246 -28.32 54.19 -29.75
N PHE A 247 -27.60 55.07 -29.05
CA PHE A 247 -26.27 54.76 -28.51
C PHE A 247 -26.32 53.72 -27.40
N GLN A 248 -27.31 53.79 -26.52
CA GLN A 248 -27.47 52.82 -25.44
C GLN A 248 -27.68 51.39 -25.95
N LYS A 249 -28.42 51.23 -27.05
CA LYS A 249 -28.57 49.93 -27.74
C LYS A 249 -27.22 49.40 -28.26
N GLN A 250 -26.37 50.27 -28.80
CA GLN A 250 -25.05 49.87 -29.32
C GLN A 250 -24.07 49.53 -28.19
N ILE A 251 -24.09 50.27 -27.09
CA ILE A 251 -23.29 49.95 -25.88
C ILE A 251 -23.68 48.57 -25.36
N ALA A 252 -24.99 48.30 -25.20
CA ALA A 252 -25.48 47.00 -24.74
C ALA A 252 -25.09 45.83 -25.67
N ALA A 253 -25.10 46.04 -27.00
CA ALA A 253 -24.67 45.01 -27.96
C ALA A 253 -23.17 44.68 -27.84
N SER A 254 -22.32 45.66 -27.54
CA SER A 254 -20.87 45.45 -27.39
C SER A 254 -20.46 44.75 -26.09
N GLN A 255 -21.33 44.74 -25.08
CA GLN A 255 -21.05 44.17 -23.75
C GLN A 255 -21.62 42.74 -23.57
N ALA A 256 -22.31 42.19 -24.59
CA ALA A 256 -22.84 40.83 -24.53
C ALA A 256 -21.71 39.78 -24.61
N PRO A 257 -21.58 38.86 -23.63
CA PRO A 257 -20.58 37.80 -23.68
C PRO A 257 -20.79 36.89 -24.89
N ALA A 258 -19.70 36.43 -25.51
CA ALA A 258 -19.77 35.36 -26.53
C ALA A 258 -20.40 34.10 -25.91
N ALA A 259 -21.36 33.49 -26.61
CA ALA A 259 -22.01 32.28 -26.15
C ALA A 259 -20.97 31.13 -26.00
N PRO A 260 -21.00 30.35 -24.91
CA PRO A 260 -20.07 29.24 -24.72
C PRO A 260 -20.23 28.19 -25.83
N ALA A 261 -19.11 27.59 -26.25
CA ALA A 261 -19.11 26.57 -27.29
C ALA A 261 -20.05 25.40 -26.91
N PRO A 262 -20.77 24.77 -27.87
CA PRO A 262 -21.65 23.64 -27.60
C PRO A 262 -20.92 22.53 -26.83
N GLY A 263 -21.54 22.02 -25.76
CA GLY A 263 -20.96 20.97 -24.92
C GLY A 263 -19.90 21.42 -23.90
N SER A 264 -19.38 22.66 -23.97
CA SER A 264 -18.27 23.11 -23.09
C SER A 264 -18.64 23.15 -21.60
N VAL A 265 -19.86 23.55 -21.27
CA VAL A 265 -20.36 23.57 -19.88
C VAL A 265 -20.47 22.14 -19.34
N ALA A 266 -21.01 21.22 -20.15
CA ALA A 266 -21.12 19.81 -19.78
C ALA A 266 -19.73 19.16 -19.63
N ALA A 267 -18.79 19.48 -20.52
CA ALA A 267 -17.40 19.01 -20.43
C ALA A 267 -16.72 19.51 -19.16
N THR A 268 -16.86 20.80 -18.84
CA THR A 268 -16.32 21.41 -17.60
C THR A 268 -16.90 20.75 -16.35
N GLY A 269 -18.22 20.52 -16.34
CA GLY A 269 -18.88 19.79 -15.26
C GLY A 269 -18.40 18.35 -15.14
N ALA A 270 -18.16 17.67 -16.26
CA ALA A 270 -17.64 16.31 -16.26
C ALA A 270 -16.23 16.21 -15.67
N TYR A 271 -15.33 17.14 -15.99
CA TYR A 271 -14.01 17.24 -15.35
C TYR A 271 -14.15 17.46 -13.83
N ALA A 272 -14.95 18.43 -13.40
CA ALA A 272 -15.17 18.69 -11.98
C ALA A 272 -15.81 17.50 -11.23
N ALA A 273 -16.71 16.75 -11.88
CA ALA A 273 -17.26 15.52 -11.32
C ALA A 273 -16.22 14.40 -11.24
N TYR A 274 -15.36 14.26 -12.25
CA TYR A 274 -14.28 13.28 -12.27
C TYR A 274 -13.27 13.54 -11.15
N ASP A 275 -12.85 14.79 -10.95
CA ASP A 275 -11.90 15.18 -9.90
C ASP A 275 -12.44 14.94 -8.49
N ARG A 276 -13.76 15.04 -8.30
CA ARG A 276 -14.45 14.69 -7.04
C ARG A 276 -14.65 13.17 -6.86
N GLY A 277 -14.24 12.33 -7.82
CA GLY A 277 -14.49 10.89 -7.83
C GLY A 277 -15.94 10.49 -8.11
N ALA A 278 -16.79 11.44 -8.55
CA ALA A 278 -18.18 11.22 -8.91
C ALA A 278 -18.30 10.67 -10.34
N TYR A 279 -17.75 9.48 -10.59
CA TYR A 279 -17.58 8.93 -11.94
C TYR A 279 -18.89 8.77 -12.72
N GLN A 280 -20.00 8.44 -12.06
CA GLN A 280 -21.30 8.31 -12.75
C GLN A 280 -21.85 9.66 -13.24
N GLU A 281 -21.69 10.71 -12.43
CA GLU A 281 -22.04 12.09 -12.81
C GLU A 281 -21.13 12.55 -13.96
N ALA A 282 -19.82 12.28 -13.85
CA ALA A 282 -18.85 12.61 -14.88
C ALA A 282 -19.18 11.95 -16.23
N ILE A 283 -19.56 10.66 -16.22
CA ILE A 283 -19.98 9.93 -17.43
C ILE A 283 -21.25 10.55 -18.04
N ALA A 284 -22.25 10.89 -17.23
CA ALA A 284 -23.49 11.50 -17.72
C ALA A 284 -23.21 12.86 -18.40
N LEU A 285 -22.41 13.70 -17.76
CA LEU A 285 -22.01 15.01 -18.29
C LEU A 285 -21.11 14.88 -19.53
N ALA A 286 -20.19 13.90 -19.56
CA ALA A 286 -19.35 13.65 -20.73
C ALA A 286 -20.18 13.15 -21.94
N ARG A 287 -21.19 12.30 -21.71
CA ARG A 287 -22.14 11.89 -22.76
C ARG A 287 -22.92 13.08 -23.31
N GLN A 288 -23.35 13.99 -22.44
CA GLN A 288 -24.01 15.23 -22.84
C GLN A 288 -23.09 16.13 -23.67
N ALA A 289 -21.81 16.26 -23.29
CA ALA A 289 -20.83 17.03 -24.06
C ALA A 289 -20.61 16.47 -25.47
N VAL A 290 -20.53 15.14 -25.60
CA VAL A 290 -20.43 14.46 -26.91
C VAL A 290 -21.73 14.61 -27.71
N ALA A 291 -22.89 14.52 -27.08
CA ALA A 291 -24.17 14.70 -27.79
C ALA A 291 -24.35 16.11 -28.37
N GLN A 292 -23.80 17.14 -27.69
CA GLN A 292 -23.87 18.53 -28.16
C GLN A 292 -22.81 18.89 -29.21
N ALA A 293 -21.70 18.15 -29.26
CA ALA A 293 -20.66 18.30 -30.26
C ALA A 293 -20.04 16.93 -30.62
N PRO A 294 -20.69 16.13 -31.50
CA PRO A 294 -20.28 14.76 -31.80
C PRO A 294 -18.90 14.66 -32.44
N ASP A 295 -18.52 15.65 -33.24
CA ASP A 295 -17.25 15.69 -33.97
C ASP A 295 -16.09 16.26 -33.12
N ASN A 296 -16.33 16.61 -31.85
CA ASN A 296 -15.30 17.13 -30.97
C ASN A 296 -14.49 15.98 -30.34
N GLU A 297 -13.27 15.78 -30.83
CA GLU A 297 -12.37 14.72 -30.35
C GLU A 297 -12.05 14.83 -28.85
N SER A 298 -11.93 16.05 -28.31
CA SER A 298 -11.67 16.25 -26.88
C SER A 298 -12.83 15.76 -26.02
N HIS A 299 -14.09 15.98 -26.46
CA HIS A 299 -15.26 15.44 -25.77
C HIS A 299 -15.31 13.91 -25.87
N ALA A 300 -14.95 13.34 -27.01
CA ALA A 300 -14.88 11.89 -27.19
C ALA A 300 -13.82 11.23 -26.28
N GLN A 301 -12.65 11.86 -26.14
CA GLN A 301 -11.59 11.43 -25.22
C GLN A 301 -12.02 11.54 -23.74
N LEU A 302 -12.68 12.64 -23.36
CA LEU A 302 -13.25 12.82 -22.02
C LEU A 302 -14.27 11.73 -21.70
N LEU A 303 -15.18 11.42 -22.63
CA LEU A 303 -16.13 10.33 -22.45
C LEU A 303 -15.44 8.98 -22.28
N THR A 304 -14.41 8.69 -23.08
CA THR A 304 -13.64 7.44 -22.96
C THR A 304 -12.95 7.34 -21.59
N THR A 305 -12.35 8.44 -21.12
CA THR A 305 -11.64 8.51 -19.83
C THR A 305 -12.60 8.34 -18.65
N THR A 306 -13.76 8.99 -18.69
CA THR A 306 -14.79 8.87 -17.65
C THR A 306 -15.40 7.47 -17.61
N LEU A 307 -15.68 6.88 -18.78
CA LEU A 307 -16.17 5.50 -18.90
C LEU A 307 -15.18 4.47 -18.34
N ALA A 308 -13.87 4.65 -18.60
CA ALA A 308 -12.82 3.77 -18.07
C ALA A 308 -12.68 3.80 -16.54
N ALA A 309 -13.20 4.84 -15.88
CA ALA A 309 -13.27 4.95 -14.43
C ALA A 309 -14.60 4.46 -13.82
N GLY A 310 -15.58 4.11 -14.66
CA GLY A 310 -16.90 3.66 -14.23
C GLY A 310 -16.97 2.17 -13.83
N THR A 311 -18.15 1.60 -13.99
CA THR A 311 -18.43 0.17 -13.79
C THR A 311 -17.70 -0.69 -14.83
N LYS A 312 -17.61 -2.01 -14.62
CA LYS A 312 -17.03 -2.94 -15.61
C LYS A 312 -17.72 -2.84 -16.99
N ALA A 313 -19.03 -2.61 -17.03
CA ALA A 313 -19.76 -2.44 -18.29
C ALA A 313 -19.34 -1.14 -19.00
N GLN A 314 -19.19 -0.04 -18.25
CA GLN A 314 -18.73 1.24 -18.79
C GLN A 314 -17.26 1.18 -19.22
N ALA A 315 -16.41 0.48 -18.47
CA ALA A 315 -15.02 0.26 -18.86
C ALA A 315 -14.90 -0.62 -20.13
N ALA A 316 -15.82 -1.58 -20.33
CA ALA A 316 -15.90 -2.33 -21.58
C ALA A 316 -16.37 -1.46 -22.75
N GLU A 317 -17.29 -0.51 -22.52
CA GLU A 317 -17.66 0.50 -23.52
C GLU A 317 -16.45 1.38 -23.89
N ALA A 318 -15.64 1.80 -22.90
CA ALA A 318 -14.41 2.53 -23.15
C ALA A 318 -13.40 1.73 -23.98
N GLU A 319 -13.24 0.43 -23.68
CA GLU A 319 -12.36 -0.47 -24.43
C GLU A 319 -12.79 -0.62 -25.89
N ALA A 320 -14.10 -0.76 -26.15
CA ALA A 320 -14.66 -0.80 -27.50
C ALA A 320 -14.40 0.50 -28.27
N ARG A 321 -14.66 1.67 -27.65
CA ARG A 321 -14.38 2.99 -28.23
C ARG A 321 -12.90 3.16 -28.56
N LEU A 322 -12.01 2.68 -27.70
CA LEU A 322 -10.57 2.67 -27.95
C LEU A 322 -10.21 1.74 -29.12
N GLY A 323 -10.87 0.59 -29.23
CA GLY A 323 -10.75 -0.30 -30.39
C GLY A 323 -11.07 0.40 -31.72
N ASP A 324 -12.19 1.13 -31.78
CA ASP A 324 -12.61 1.90 -32.96
C ASP A 324 -11.65 3.07 -33.27
N ALA A 325 -11.06 3.68 -32.23
CA ALA A 325 -10.05 4.71 -32.41
C ALA A 325 -8.74 4.14 -32.96
N ILE A 326 -8.27 2.99 -32.43
CA ILE A 326 -7.08 2.28 -32.91
C ILE A 326 -7.28 1.79 -34.35
N ALA A 327 -8.48 1.37 -34.74
CA ALA A 327 -8.76 0.98 -36.12
C ALA A 327 -8.53 2.12 -37.13
N ARG A 328 -8.73 3.38 -36.70
CA ARG A 328 -8.44 4.58 -37.50
C ARG A 328 -6.97 5.03 -37.40
N GLN A 329 -6.31 4.73 -36.27
CA GLN A 329 -4.93 5.11 -35.97
C GLN A 329 -4.16 3.92 -35.36
N PRO A 330 -3.77 2.92 -36.17
CA PRO A 330 -3.24 1.64 -35.67
C PRO A 330 -1.90 1.79 -34.93
N ASP A 331 -1.08 2.77 -35.31
CA ASP A 331 0.26 3.00 -34.74
C ASP A 331 0.27 4.02 -33.58
N SER A 332 -0.92 4.39 -33.06
CA SER A 332 -1.01 5.33 -31.94
C SER A 332 -0.63 4.66 -30.62
N ALA A 333 0.61 4.90 -30.17
CA ALA A 333 1.13 4.40 -28.90
C ALA A 333 0.23 4.76 -27.70
N GLN A 334 -0.32 5.97 -27.71
CA GLN A 334 -1.21 6.46 -26.65
C GLN A 334 -2.51 5.67 -26.59
N LEU A 335 -3.16 5.44 -27.74
CA LEU A 335 -4.43 4.69 -27.78
C LEU A 335 -4.23 3.22 -27.39
N LEU A 336 -3.15 2.60 -27.86
CA LEU A 336 -2.75 1.25 -27.46
C LEU A 336 -2.54 1.17 -25.94
N ALA A 337 -1.75 2.08 -25.36
CA ALA A 337 -1.52 2.11 -23.92
C ALA A 337 -2.82 2.34 -23.12
N GLN A 338 -3.68 3.26 -23.54
CA GLN A 338 -4.99 3.49 -22.91
C GLN A 338 -5.87 2.25 -22.91
N ARG A 339 -5.92 1.52 -24.03
CA ARG A 339 -6.65 0.25 -24.11
C ARG A 339 -6.03 -0.81 -23.19
N GLY A 340 -4.70 -0.85 -23.12
CA GLY A 340 -3.97 -1.69 -22.18
C GLY A 340 -4.39 -1.46 -20.72
N TYR A 341 -4.42 -0.20 -20.27
CA TYR A 341 -4.88 0.16 -18.92
C TYR A 341 -6.37 -0.17 -18.69
N ALA A 342 -7.25 0.07 -19.69
CA ALA A 342 -8.65 -0.32 -19.60
C ALA A 342 -8.81 -1.84 -19.44
N ARG A 343 -8.05 -2.63 -20.20
CA ARG A 343 -8.03 -4.10 -20.12
C ARG A 343 -7.49 -4.62 -18.79
N GLN A 344 -6.47 -3.97 -18.20
CA GLN A 344 -6.02 -4.30 -16.84
C GLN A 344 -7.16 -4.15 -15.82
N ARG A 345 -7.91 -3.04 -15.86
CA ARG A 345 -9.07 -2.81 -14.97
C ARG A 345 -10.20 -3.82 -15.19
N LEU A 346 -10.37 -4.27 -16.42
CA LEU A 346 -11.34 -5.32 -16.78
C LEU A 346 -10.90 -6.73 -16.35
N GLY A 347 -9.67 -6.90 -15.87
CA GLY A 347 -9.11 -8.22 -15.51
C GLY A 347 -8.70 -9.05 -16.72
N GLN A 348 -8.30 -8.39 -17.82
CA GLN A 348 -7.85 -8.97 -19.08
C GLN A 348 -6.33 -8.75 -19.28
N PRO A 349 -5.46 -9.37 -18.45
CA PRO A 349 -4.02 -9.11 -18.45
C PRO A 349 -3.32 -9.48 -19.77
N ALA A 350 -3.80 -10.51 -20.48
CA ALA A 350 -3.25 -10.93 -21.77
C ALA A 350 -3.39 -9.85 -22.85
N GLY A 351 -4.60 -9.30 -23.00
CA GLY A 351 -4.87 -8.21 -23.93
C GLY A 351 -4.12 -6.93 -23.56
N ALA A 352 -3.98 -6.66 -22.25
CA ALA A 352 -3.20 -5.52 -21.78
C ALA A 352 -1.69 -5.66 -22.10
N ALA A 353 -1.10 -6.82 -21.84
CA ALA A 353 0.30 -7.08 -22.16
C ALA A 353 0.58 -6.93 -23.66
N SER A 354 -0.32 -7.44 -24.51
CA SER A 354 -0.23 -7.27 -25.97
C SER A 354 -0.30 -5.79 -26.38
N ASP A 355 -1.20 -5.01 -25.78
CA ASP A 355 -1.36 -3.59 -26.10
C ASP A 355 -0.15 -2.75 -25.66
N PHE A 356 0.41 -3.01 -24.48
CA PHE A 356 1.63 -2.33 -24.03
C PHE A 356 2.84 -2.70 -24.88
N ALA A 357 2.98 -3.97 -25.27
CA ALA A 357 4.03 -4.40 -26.18
C ALA A 357 3.90 -3.72 -27.56
N ALA A 358 2.68 -3.66 -28.11
CA ALA A 358 2.39 -2.97 -29.37
C ALA A 358 2.68 -1.47 -29.27
N ALA A 359 2.24 -0.81 -28.19
CA ALA A 359 2.52 0.60 -27.94
C ALA A 359 4.03 0.87 -27.89
N ARG A 360 4.81 0.03 -27.21
CA ARG A 360 6.28 0.14 -27.17
C ARG A 360 6.93 -0.08 -28.53
N ALA A 361 6.42 -1.00 -29.34
CA ALA A 361 6.94 -1.30 -30.67
C ALA A 361 6.85 -0.09 -31.64
N THR A 362 5.95 0.85 -31.38
CA THR A 362 5.87 2.12 -32.15
C THR A 362 7.09 3.03 -31.98
N GLY A 363 7.88 2.85 -30.91
CA GLY A 363 8.96 3.76 -30.51
C GLY A 363 8.51 5.11 -29.94
N GLN A 364 7.19 5.38 -29.90
CA GLN A 364 6.63 6.64 -29.40
C GLN A 364 6.08 6.54 -27.97
N ALA A 365 6.01 5.34 -27.40
CA ALA A 365 5.56 5.14 -26.03
C ALA A 365 6.59 5.66 -25.01
N PRO A 366 6.15 6.15 -23.83
CA PRO A 366 7.05 6.47 -22.74
C PRO A 366 7.90 5.24 -22.35
N PRO A 367 9.22 5.40 -22.09
CA PRO A 367 10.10 4.28 -21.70
C PRO A 367 9.56 3.46 -20.53
N ARG A 368 8.90 4.11 -19.57
CA ARG A 368 8.32 3.50 -18.36
C ARG A 368 7.21 2.47 -18.62
N LEU A 369 6.60 2.48 -19.82
CA LEU A 369 5.53 1.54 -20.18
C LEU A 369 5.97 0.07 -20.11
N ILE A 370 7.28 -0.19 -20.12
CA ILE A 370 7.83 -1.54 -19.91
C ILE A 370 7.46 -2.15 -18.55
N LEU A 371 7.34 -1.33 -17.50
CA LEU A 371 6.94 -1.81 -16.17
C LEU A 371 5.48 -2.25 -16.17
N ASP A 372 4.60 -1.49 -16.84
CA ASP A 372 3.18 -1.84 -16.98
C ASP A 372 3.00 -3.12 -17.81
N GLN A 373 3.80 -3.28 -18.87
CA GLN A 373 3.88 -4.52 -19.63
C GLN A 373 4.29 -5.69 -18.71
N ALA A 374 5.33 -5.53 -17.91
CA ALA A 374 5.81 -6.56 -16.98
C ALA A 374 4.75 -6.94 -15.93
N TYR A 375 4.03 -5.95 -15.37
CA TYR A 375 2.93 -6.20 -14.46
C TYR A 375 1.77 -6.94 -15.13
N ALA A 376 1.42 -6.59 -16.37
CA ALA A 376 0.39 -7.30 -17.13
C ALA A 376 0.81 -8.75 -17.45
N GLN A 377 2.08 -8.99 -17.81
CA GLN A 377 2.64 -10.32 -18.04
C GLN A 377 2.61 -11.17 -16.75
N SER A 378 2.99 -10.58 -15.60
CA SER A 378 2.91 -11.25 -14.31
C SER A 378 1.47 -11.60 -13.93
N ALA A 379 0.52 -10.68 -14.14
CA ALA A 379 -0.90 -10.91 -13.87
C ALA A 379 -1.53 -11.98 -14.79
N MET A 380 -0.95 -12.23 -15.97
CA MET A 380 -1.32 -13.34 -16.85
C MET A 380 -0.73 -14.69 -16.37
N GLY A 381 0.28 -14.65 -15.50
CA GLY A 381 1.05 -15.83 -15.08
C GLY A 381 2.26 -16.12 -15.96
N ASP A 382 2.58 -15.26 -16.93
CA ASP A 382 3.79 -15.40 -17.76
C ASP A 382 5.00 -14.80 -17.03
N ASN A 383 5.47 -15.55 -16.04
CA ASN A 383 6.57 -15.12 -15.17
C ASN A 383 7.89 -14.93 -15.92
N ARG A 384 8.09 -15.65 -17.03
CA ARG A 384 9.31 -15.53 -17.85
C ARG A 384 9.31 -14.21 -18.61
N ALA A 385 8.25 -13.94 -19.37
CA ALA A 385 8.14 -12.68 -20.10
C ALA A 385 8.15 -11.48 -19.15
N ALA A 386 7.50 -11.58 -17.99
CA ALA A 386 7.55 -10.56 -16.95
C ALA A 386 8.98 -10.34 -16.42
N THR A 387 9.71 -11.42 -16.14
CA THR A 387 11.11 -11.34 -15.68
C THR A 387 12.00 -10.65 -16.71
N ASP A 388 11.86 -10.99 -17.99
CA ASP A 388 12.66 -10.41 -19.06
C ASP A 388 12.36 -8.91 -19.23
N SER A 389 11.08 -8.52 -19.18
CA SER A 389 10.67 -7.10 -19.21
C SER A 389 11.21 -6.32 -18.01
N LEU A 390 11.19 -6.90 -16.79
CA LEU A 390 11.74 -6.24 -15.60
C LEU A 390 13.27 -6.09 -15.68
N LYS A 391 13.99 -7.08 -16.23
CA LYS A 391 15.44 -6.96 -16.46
C LYS A 391 15.76 -5.88 -17.47
N GLN A 392 15.04 -5.83 -18.59
CA GLN A 392 15.18 -4.76 -19.57
C GLN A 392 14.86 -3.39 -18.94
N ALA A 393 13.91 -3.31 -18.02
CA ALA A 393 13.65 -2.08 -17.28
C ALA A 393 14.82 -1.69 -16.37
N ILE A 394 15.53 -2.65 -15.78
CA ILE A 394 16.76 -2.36 -15.03
C ILE A 394 17.85 -1.83 -15.97
N ASP A 395 18.08 -2.50 -17.11
CA ASP A 395 19.10 -2.09 -18.10
C ASP A 395 18.82 -0.68 -18.66
N MET A 396 17.55 -0.35 -18.93
CA MET A 396 17.12 0.98 -19.39
C MET A 396 17.31 2.05 -18.31
N ASP A 397 17.12 1.69 -17.03
CA ASP A 397 17.36 2.59 -15.91
C ASP A 397 18.87 2.86 -15.75
N ASP A 398 19.72 1.85 -15.93
CA ASP A 398 21.18 2.00 -15.97
C ASP A 398 21.67 2.87 -17.11
N ALA A 399 20.98 2.81 -18.25
CA ALA A 399 21.20 3.70 -19.39
C ALA A 399 20.64 5.12 -19.15
N GLY A 400 20.04 5.41 -18.00
CA GLY A 400 19.47 6.72 -17.66
C GLY A 400 18.15 7.04 -18.36
N GLN A 401 17.46 6.04 -18.93
CA GLN A 401 16.26 6.24 -19.75
C GLN A 401 14.95 6.19 -18.95
N LEU A 402 14.93 5.58 -17.77
CA LEU A 402 13.73 5.42 -16.94
C LEU A 402 13.66 6.35 -15.72
N GLY A 403 14.80 6.61 -15.08
CA GLY A 403 14.90 7.45 -13.89
C GLY A 403 14.11 6.88 -12.71
N LEU A 404 14.29 5.60 -12.40
CA LEU A 404 13.66 4.95 -11.26
C LEU A 404 14.23 5.51 -9.96
N THR A 405 13.37 5.74 -8.98
CA THR A 405 13.82 5.99 -7.61
C THR A 405 14.52 4.74 -7.04
N PRO A 406 15.38 4.87 -6.01
CA PRO A 406 16.01 3.71 -5.37
C PRO A 406 15.01 2.64 -4.90
N LEU A 407 13.84 3.07 -4.42
CA LEU A 407 12.77 2.17 -4.00
C LEU A 407 12.11 1.46 -5.18
N GLU A 408 11.78 2.18 -6.26
CA GLU A 408 11.21 1.56 -7.47
C GLU A 408 12.19 0.55 -8.06
N ARG A 409 13.48 0.89 -8.15
CA ARG A 409 14.52 -0.03 -8.63
C ARG A 409 14.63 -1.27 -7.76
N TYR A 410 14.58 -1.11 -6.43
CA TYR A 410 14.57 -2.24 -5.49
C TYR A 410 13.33 -3.13 -5.67
N ASN A 411 12.16 -2.54 -5.87
CA ASN A 411 10.92 -3.27 -6.12
C ASN A 411 10.96 -4.03 -7.45
N THR A 412 11.49 -3.43 -8.52
CA THR A 412 11.72 -4.08 -9.81
C THR A 412 12.65 -5.29 -9.67
N ARG A 413 13.79 -5.11 -8.97
CA ARG A 413 14.74 -6.21 -8.65
C ARG A 413 14.11 -7.30 -7.79
N SER A 414 13.20 -6.94 -6.88
CA SER A 414 12.44 -7.88 -6.05
C SER A 414 11.42 -8.67 -6.88
N GLY A 415 10.78 -8.03 -7.86
CA GLY A 415 9.91 -8.68 -8.84
C GLY A 415 10.65 -9.74 -9.64
N VAL A 416 11.84 -9.41 -10.17
CA VAL A 416 12.72 -10.38 -10.87
C VAL A 416 13.06 -11.56 -9.96
N ALA A 417 13.49 -11.29 -8.72
CA ALA A 417 13.87 -12.31 -7.75
C ALA A 417 12.71 -13.29 -7.42
N ALA A 418 11.48 -12.77 -7.30
CA ALA A 418 10.29 -13.55 -6.99
C ALA A 418 9.81 -14.38 -8.19
N LEU A 419 9.67 -13.76 -9.36
CA LEU A 419 9.10 -14.39 -10.57
C LEU A 419 10.04 -15.41 -11.20
N SER A 420 11.36 -15.19 -11.13
CA SER A 420 12.36 -16.11 -11.69
C SER A 420 12.65 -17.32 -10.81
N ARG A 421 12.00 -17.46 -9.64
CA ARG A 421 12.32 -18.53 -8.68
C ARG A 421 11.65 -19.85 -9.09
N GLU A 422 12.37 -20.67 -9.83
CA GLU A 422 11.96 -22.04 -10.20
C GLU A 422 12.44 -23.10 -9.19
N TRP A 423 13.56 -22.84 -8.52
CA TRP A 423 14.14 -23.74 -7.52
C TRP A 423 14.46 -22.97 -6.25
N GLY A 424 14.41 -23.66 -5.12
CA GLY A 424 14.90 -23.14 -3.86
C GLY A 424 15.10 -24.25 -2.85
N GLY A 425 15.77 -23.89 -1.76
CA GLY A 425 16.01 -24.79 -0.66
C GLY A 425 15.83 -24.10 0.67
N SER A 426 15.57 -24.89 1.70
CA SER A 426 15.64 -24.42 3.06
C SER A 426 16.30 -25.46 3.96
N PHE A 427 17.02 -24.96 4.95
CA PHE A 427 17.50 -25.74 6.06
C PHE A 427 17.03 -25.07 7.34
N SER A 428 16.50 -25.83 8.28
CA SER A 428 16.11 -25.34 9.59
C SER A 428 16.63 -26.26 10.68
N ALA A 429 17.02 -25.66 11.79
CA ALA A 429 17.34 -26.33 13.04
C ALA A 429 16.60 -25.63 14.16
N SER A 430 15.81 -26.38 14.93
CA SER A 430 14.97 -25.83 15.97
C SER A 430 15.17 -26.57 17.28
N TYR A 431 15.21 -25.83 18.38
CA TYR A 431 15.22 -26.33 19.75
C TYR A 431 13.87 -26.08 20.42
N ARG A 432 13.39 -27.07 21.19
CA ARG A 432 12.20 -26.98 22.04
C ARG A 432 12.38 -27.82 23.31
N GLY A 433 11.80 -27.37 24.42
CA GLY A 433 11.77 -28.11 25.71
C GLY A 433 10.78 -29.28 25.76
N ALA A 434 10.02 -29.48 24.68
CA ALA A 434 9.17 -30.66 24.48
C ALA A 434 8.93 -30.85 22.97
N ARG A 435 8.60 -32.08 22.58
CA ARG A 435 8.41 -32.44 21.17
C ARG A 435 7.19 -31.76 20.57
N PRO A 436 7.30 -31.17 19.36
CA PRO A 436 6.13 -30.57 18.71
C PRO A 436 5.20 -31.66 18.17
N ALA A 437 3.89 -31.39 18.22
CA ALA A 437 2.95 -32.03 17.32
C ALA A 437 3.26 -31.55 15.89
N SER A 438 4.06 -32.31 15.14
CA SER A 438 4.52 -31.91 13.81
C SER A 438 4.53 -33.05 12.80
N SER A 439 4.45 -32.66 11.53
CA SER A 439 4.45 -33.53 10.35
C SER A 439 5.73 -34.34 10.13
N SER A 440 6.82 -34.02 10.83
CA SER A 440 8.16 -34.39 10.39
C SER A 440 8.72 -35.69 10.99
N LEU A 441 8.10 -36.25 12.04
CA LEU A 441 8.73 -37.32 12.82
C LEU A 441 7.80 -38.53 12.97
N GLY A 442 8.34 -39.71 12.68
CA GLY A 442 7.62 -40.94 12.45
C GLY A 442 7.73 -41.86 13.65
N GLY A 443 6.59 -42.08 14.30
CA GLY A 443 6.41 -43.18 15.24
C GLY A 443 7.17 -43.10 16.56
N ALA A 444 7.84 -41.99 16.87
CA ALA A 444 8.38 -41.75 18.20
C ALA A 444 7.33 -41.02 19.05
N ALA A 445 7.13 -41.47 20.30
CA ALA A 445 6.14 -40.89 21.22
C ALA A 445 6.23 -39.36 21.25
N ILE A 446 5.10 -38.72 21.03
CA ILE A 446 4.98 -37.25 20.86
C ILE A 446 4.90 -36.52 22.21
N ASN A 447 4.85 -37.24 23.32
CA ASN A 447 4.68 -36.68 24.66
C ASN A 447 5.84 -37.03 25.59
N THR A 448 7.10 -36.83 25.17
CA THR A 448 8.22 -36.91 26.11
C THR A 448 8.73 -35.49 26.41
N PRO A 449 8.41 -34.93 27.59
CA PRO A 449 8.99 -33.67 28.06
C PRO A 449 10.52 -33.79 28.09
N GLY A 450 11.25 -32.87 27.47
CA GLY A 450 12.71 -32.98 27.35
C GLY A 450 13.29 -32.11 26.23
N ASP A 451 14.57 -31.75 26.38
CA ASP A 451 15.30 -30.90 25.43
C ASP A 451 15.54 -31.61 24.10
N VAL A 452 14.96 -31.11 23.02
CA VAL A 452 15.11 -31.70 21.68
C VAL A 452 15.56 -30.65 20.68
N ILE A 453 16.57 -31.01 19.88
CA ILE A 453 16.94 -30.29 18.67
C ILE A 453 16.56 -31.14 17.47
N PHE A 454 15.81 -30.58 16.53
CA PHE A 454 15.44 -31.23 15.27
C PHE A 454 15.82 -30.36 14.09
N SER A 455 16.07 -31.00 12.95
CA SER A 455 16.35 -30.31 11.69
C SER A 455 15.44 -30.76 10.57
N THR A 456 15.20 -29.84 9.65
CA THR A 456 14.52 -30.12 8.38
C THR A 456 15.27 -29.45 7.24
N ALA A 457 15.62 -30.23 6.23
CA ALA A 457 16.12 -29.77 4.95
C ALA A 457 15.06 -30.02 3.88
N GLU A 458 14.76 -29.02 3.06
CA GLU A 458 13.82 -29.12 1.94
C GLU A 458 14.44 -28.53 0.68
N ILE A 459 14.23 -29.18 -0.45
CA ILE A 459 14.48 -28.64 -1.79
C ILE A 459 13.16 -28.70 -2.54
N PHE A 460 12.82 -27.63 -3.24
CA PHE A 460 11.60 -27.57 -4.04
C PHE A 460 11.90 -27.13 -5.47
N TRP A 461 11.02 -27.58 -6.37
CA TRP A 461 10.95 -27.20 -7.76
C TRP A 461 9.53 -26.73 -8.11
N ARG A 462 9.47 -25.64 -8.87
CA ARG A 462 8.27 -24.95 -9.34
C ARG A 462 8.21 -25.08 -10.86
N PRO A 463 7.51 -26.09 -11.41
CA PRO A 463 7.34 -26.26 -12.86
C PRO A 463 6.71 -24.99 -13.48
N PRO A 464 7.42 -24.25 -14.33
CA PRO A 464 6.96 -22.95 -14.83
C PRO A 464 5.63 -23.02 -15.58
N GLN A 465 5.36 -24.12 -16.29
CA GLN A 465 4.15 -24.32 -17.10
C GLN A 465 2.88 -24.47 -16.26
N LEU A 466 3.02 -24.81 -14.97
CA LEU A 466 1.91 -25.06 -14.06
C LEU A 466 1.68 -23.91 -13.06
N ASN A 467 2.52 -22.88 -13.14
CA ASN A 467 2.47 -21.72 -12.25
C ASN A 467 1.88 -20.54 -13.02
N ASN A 468 0.70 -20.11 -12.60
CA ASN A 468 -0.04 -19.05 -13.29
C ASN A 468 -0.79 -18.18 -12.28
N ARG A 469 -1.67 -17.31 -12.78
CA ARG A 469 -2.47 -16.41 -11.95
C ARG A 469 -3.37 -17.07 -10.90
N TRP A 470 -3.61 -18.38 -10.97
CA TRP A 470 -4.47 -19.12 -10.04
C TRP A 470 -3.68 -19.75 -8.89
N GLY A 471 -2.36 -19.88 -9.04
CA GLY A 471 -1.54 -20.51 -8.03
C GLY A 471 -0.23 -21.08 -8.57
N MET A 472 0.46 -21.78 -7.69
CA MET A 472 1.78 -22.33 -7.92
C MET A 472 1.83 -23.78 -7.44
N LEU A 473 2.22 -24.68 -8.33
CA LEU A 473 2.56 -26.06 -7.98
C LEU A 473 4.03 -26.14 -7.56
N GLU A 474 4.28 -26.81 -6.45
CA GLU A 474 5.63 -27.10 -5.96
C GLU A 474 5.78 -28.61 -5.74
N ALA A 475 6.77 -29.20 -6.40
CA ALA A 475 7.28 -30.51 -6.05
C ALA A 475 8.45 -30.34 -5.09
N TYR A 476 8.48 -31.10 -4.00
CA TYR A 476 9.55 -30.98 -3.01
C TYR A 476 10.03 -32.33 -2.51
N ALA A 477 11.29 -32.34 -2.10
CA ALA A 477 11.91 -33.40 -1.32
C ALA A 477 12.32 -32.83 0.03
N ARG A 478 12.00 -33.55 1.10
CA ARG A 478 12.30 -33.14 2.47
C ARG A 478 13.03 -34.24 3.22
N SER A 479 13.99 -33.87 4.05
CA SER A 479 14.57 -34.74 5.06
C SER A 479 14.45 -34.08 6.43
N SER A 480 13.98 -34.86 7.40
CA SER A 480 13.84 -34.42 8.79
C SER A 480 14.48 -35.42 9.73
N ASN A 481 15.11 -34.94 10.80
CA ASN A 481 15.79 -35.78 11.78
C ASN A 481 15.88 -35.06 13.14
N THR A 482 16.01 -35.86 14.20
CA THR A 482 16.37 -35.38 15.53
C THR A 482 17.88 -35.27 15.61
N LEU A 483 18.42 -34.09 15.89
CA LEU A 483 19.86 -33.85 16.07
C LEU A 483 20.31 -34.17 17.50
N TYR A 484 19.47 -33.85 18.48
CA TYR A 484 19.74 -34.07 19.90
C TYR A 484 18.43 -34.35 20.64
N ASP A 485 18.50 -35.24 21.64
CA ASP A 485 17.40 -35.58 22.54
C ASP A 485 17.99 -35.81 23.93
N GLY A 486 17.68 -34.90 24.87
CA GLY A 486 18.11 -34.97 26.27
C GLY A 486 17.36 -36.02 27.10
N GLY A 487 16.36 -36.68 26.52
CA GLY A 487 15.54 -37.68 27.18
C GLY A 487 14.46 -37.11 28.07
N SER A 488 13.54 -37.98 28.49
CA SER A 488 12.34 -37.53 29.19
C SER A 488 12.57 -37.17 30.67
N THR A 489 12.05 -36.03 31.12
CA THR A 489 11.98 -35.69 32.56
C THR A 489 10.77 -36.28 33.26
N TYR A 490 9.95 -37.08 32.57
CA TYR A 490 8.74 -37.67 33.13
C TYR A 490 9.09 -38.78 34.14
N GLU A 491 8.59 -38.63 35.37
CA GLU A 491 8.75 -39.64 36.43
C GLU A 491 7.53 -40.54 36.52
N SER A 492 7.63 -41.78 36.03
CA SER A 492 6.73 -42.83 36.50
C SER A 492 7.18 -43.24 37.92
N ARG A 493 6.36 -42.93 38.93
CA ARG A 493 6.65 -43.25 40.35
C ARG A 493 5.94 -44.51 40.84
N ARG A 494 5.08 -45.11 40.01
CA ARG A 494 4.24 -46.24 40.38
C ARG A 494 4.14 -47.22 39.21
N ASN A 495 4.39 -48.48 39.48
CA ASN A 495 4.10 -49.58 38.58
C ASN A 495 2.69 -50.08 38.86
N VAL A 496 1.86 -50.26 37.83
CA VAL A 496 0.50 -50.79 38.00
C VAL A 496 0.47 -52.17 37.37
N ASP A 497 0.17 -53.18 38.19
CA ASP A 497 -0.07 -54.53 37.70
C ASP A 497 -1.37 -54.55 36.87
N PRO A 498 -1.33 -54.97 35.60
CA PRO A 498 -2.49 -54.89 34.72
C PRO A 498 -3.60 -55.89 35.04
N CYS A 499 -3.29 -56.97 35.76
CA CYS A 499 -4.25 -58.00 36.16
C CYS A 499 -4.94 -57.68 37.49
N THR A 500 -4.19 -57.17 38.46
CA THR A 500 -4.70 -56.92 39.82
C THR A 500 -5.04 -55.46 40.07
N GLY A 501 -4.55 -54.54 39.23
CA GLY A 501 -4.63 -53.10 39.46
C GLY A 501 -3.76 -52.62 40.63
N ALA A 502 -2.95 -53.50 41.23
CA ALA A 502 -2.10 -53.17 42.36
C ALA A 502 -1.03 -52.17 41.92
N SER A 503 -0.98 -51.03 42.61
CA SER A 503 -0.01 -49.98 42.36
C SER A 503 1.16 -50.12 43.33
N THR A 504 2.33 -50.47 42.83
CA THR A 504 3.57 -50.60 43.61
C THR A 504 4.48 -49.39 43.34
N PRO A 505 5.22 -48.88 44.34
CA PRO A 505 6.24 -47.87 44.10
C PRO A 505 7.29 -48.38 43.12
N ASP A 506 7.71 -47.54 42.18
CA ASP A 506 8.88 -47.84 41.34
C ASP A 506 10.15 -47.60 42.16
N GLU A 507 10.75 -48.68 42.68
CA GLU A 507 11.92 -48.64 43.59
C GLU A 507 13.25 -48.37 42.86
N ARG A 508 13.25 -48.20 41.54
CA ARG A 508 14.46 -47.87 40.78
C ARG A 508 15.00 -46.49 41.18
N SER A 509 16.32 -46.36 41.30
CA SER A 509 16.98 -45.07 41.53
C SER A 509 16.67 -44.08 40.39
N ASN A 510 16.77 -42.77 40.65
CA ASN A 510 16.60 -41.75 39.59
C ASN A 510 17.51 -42.02 38.39
N GLU A 511 18.78 -42.36 38.65
CA GLU A 511 19.75 -42.69 37.60
C GLU A 511 19.33 -43.92 36.79
N GLU A 512 18.74 -44.95 37.42
CA GLU A 512 18.23 -46.13 36.70
C GLU A 512 16.96 -45.84 35.90
N ARG A 513 16.06 -44.97 36.41
CA ARG A 513 14.82 -44.59 35.71
C ARG A 513 15.09 -43.77 34.46
N PHE A 514 16.14 -42.94 34.47
CA PHE A 514 16.49 -42.05 33.36
C PHE A 514 17.61 -42.58 32.44
N ARG A 515 18.28 -43.70 32.76
CA ARG A 515 19.46 -44.20 31.99
C ARG A 515 19.23 -44.42 30.50
N ASN A 516 17.98 -44.64 30.06
CA ASN A 516 17.60 -44.92 28.66
C ASN A 516 16.34 -44.14 28.22
N ASN A 517 16.11 -42.95 28.77
CA ASN A 517 14.92 -42.13 28.49
C ASN A 517 15.03 -41.26 27.23
N SER A 518 16.19 -41.24 26.56
CA SER A 518 16.44 -40.55 25.30
C SER A 518 16.11 -41.43 24.10
N THR A 519 15.51 -40.86 23.06
CA THR A 519 15.33 -41.59 21.80
C THR A 519 16.56 -41.48 20.90
N ALA A 520 16.57 -42.24 19.82
CA ALA A 520 17.66 -42.18 18.85
C ALA A 520 17.72 -40.79 18.18
N SER A 521 18.93 -40.23 18.14
CA SER A 521 19.29 -38.99 17.45
C SER A 521 20.22 -39.27 16.25
N GLY A 522 20.42 -38.26 15.41
CA GLY A 522 21.22 -38.34 14.18
C GLY A 522 20.53 -39.11 13.05
N ILE A 523 21.34 -39.69 12.16
CA ILE A 523 20.90 -40.45 10.98
C ILE A 523 19.89 -41.57 11.31
N PRO A 524 20.00 -42.30 12.43
CA PRO A 524 18.99 -43.28 12.82
C PRO A 524 17.55 -42.75 12.97
N SER A 525 17.37 -41.45 13.20
CA SER A 525 16.06 -40.79 13.35
C SER A 525 15.49 -40.21 12.05
N THR A 526 16.21 -40.33 10.93
CA THR A 526 15.90 -39.62 9.69
C THR A 526 14.64 -40.14 8.99
N ILE A 527 13.81 -39.21 8.54
CA ILE A 527 12.67 -39.44 7.66
C ILE A 527 12.86 -38.64 6.39
N GLY A 528 12.65 -39.29 5.25
CA GLY A 528 12.55 -38.63 3.96
C GLY A 528 11.09 -38.42 3.57
N ALA A 529 10.80 -37.40 2.79
CA ALA A 529 9.51 -37.22 2.15
C ALA A 529 9.67 -36.70 0.72
N LEU A 530 8.77 -37.13 -0.16
CA LEU A 530 8.57 -36.58 -1.49
C LEU A 530 7.13 -36.11 -1.57
N GLY A 531 6.90 -34.85 -1.95
CA GLY A 531 5.56 -34.28 -1.93
C GLY A 531 5.28 -33.31 -3.06
N LEU A 532 3.99 -33.06 -3.23
CA LEU A 532 3.43 -32.02 -4.08
C LEU A 532 2.62 -31.09 -3.19
N ARG A 533 2.73 -29.78 -3.42
CA ARG A 533 1.85 -28.79 -2.81
C ARG A 533 1.41 -27.75 -3.81
N TYR A 534 0.17 -27.30 -3.69
CA TYR A 534 -0.43 -26.26 -4.53
C TYR A 534 -0.77 -25.05 -3.67
N LEU A 535 -0.15 -23.92 -3.99
CA LEU A 535 -0.34 -22.64 -3.31
C LEU A 535 -1.36 -21.83 -4.11
N LEU A 536 -2.50 -21.51 -3.51
CA LEU A 536 -3.54 -20.70 -4.15
C LEU A 536 -3.14 -19.22 -4.12
N ALA A 537 -3.12 -18.60 -5.30
CA ALA A 537 -2.80 -17.18 -5.45
C ALA A 537 -3.73 -16.31 -4.57
N ASP A 538 -3.16 -15.30 -3.91
CA ASP A 538 -3.86 -14.29 -3.10
C ASP A 538 -4.69 -14.78 -1.89
N THR A 539 -4.63 -16.07 -1.56
CA THR A 539 -5.39 -16.62 -0.42
C THR A 539 -4.53 -16.94 0.80
N GLY A 540 -3.22 -17.16 0.62
CA GLY A 540 -2.35 -17.71 1.66
C GLY A 540 -2.59 -19.20 1.96
N VAL A 541 -3.50 -19.88 1.24
CA VAL A 541 -3.85 -21.29 1.44
C VAL A 541 -2.97 -22.18 0.56
N THR A 542 -2.44 -23.25 1.17
CA THR A 542 -1.64 -24.28 0.50
C THR A 542 -2.21 -25.65 0.81
N PHE A 543 -2.42 -26.46 -0.23
CA PHE A 543 -2.79 -27.87 -0.12
C PHE A 543 -1.56 -28.73 -0.41
N GLY A 544 -1.28 -29.72 0.42
CA GLY A 544 -0.13 -30.59 0.24
C GLY A 544 -0.47 -32.06 0.42
N ILE A 545 0.25 -32.90 -0.32
CA ILE A 545 0.31 -34.35 -0.11
C ILE A 545 1.76 -34.80 -0.20
N GLU A 546 2.19 -35.70 0.69
CA GLU A 546 3.53 -36.25 0.68
C GLU A 546 3.56 -37.75 0.98
N ARG A 547 4.47 -38.44 0.30
CA ARG A 547 4.90 -39.80 0.62
C ARG A 547 6.09 -39.71 1.57
N ARG A 548 5.97 -40.35 2.73
CA ARG A 548 7.00 -40.41 3.78
C ARG A 548 7.76 -41.74 3.71
N PHE A 549 9.06 -41.70 3.98
CA PHE A 549 9.98 -42.82 3.97
C PHE A 549 10.74 -42.89 5.29
N PHE A 550 10.67 -44.03 5.98
CA PHE A 550 11.33 -44.24 7.26
C PHE A 550 12.78 -44.69 7.03
N LEU A 551 13.64 -43.73 6.68
CA LEU A 551 15.02 -43.98 6.25
C LEU A 551 15.92 -44.40 7.41
N GLY A 552 15.74 -43.84 8.60
CA GLY A 552 16.52 -44.15 9.78
C GLY A 552 16.14 -45.49 10.41
N SER A 553 17.10 -46.21 11.00
CA SER A 553 16.84 -47.49 11.67
C SER A 553 15.92 -47.35 12.88
N ALA A 554 16.00 -46.24 13.62
CA ALA A 554 15.16 -45.99 14.79
C ALA A 554 13.71 -45.66 14.42
N THR A 555 13.48 -45.06 13.26
CA THR A 555 12.13 -44.77 12.75
C THR A 555 11.32 -46.04 12.43
N ARG A 556 12.02 -47.19 12.32
CA ARG A 556 11.45 -48.49 11.95
C ARG A 556 11.30 -49.45 13.12
N GLN A 557 11.59 -49.04 14.35
CA GLN A 557 11.56 -49.94 15.50
C GLN A 557 10.97 -49.27 16.71
N GLY A 558 10.37 -50.07 17.59
CA GLY A 558 9.76 -49.58 18.82
C GLY A 558 9.07 -50.69 19.57
N TYR A 559 8.41 -50.33 20.67
CA TYR A 559 7.65 -51.27 21.49
C TYR A 559 6.18 -51.27 21.07
N ALA A 560 5.55 -52.44 21.13
CA ALA A 560 4.13 -52.62 20.92
C ALA A 560 3.48 -52.91 22.28
N TYR A 561 3.26 -51.86 23.06
CA TYR A 561 2.61 -51.97 24.35
C TYR A 561 1.09 -51.77 24.20
N PRO A 562 0.25 -52.74 24.60
CA PRO A 562 -1.20 -52.60 24.48
C PRO A 562 -1.74 -51.44 25.33
N GLU A 563 -2.79 -50.75 24.86
CA GLU A 563 -3.51 -49.72 25.64
C GLU A 563 -4.37 -50.35 26.75
N SER A 564 -5.07 -51.44 26.43
CA SER A 564 -6.01 -52.08 27.34
C SER A 564 -5.31 -52.91 28.42
N SER A 565 -5.60 -52.62 29.69
CA SER A 565 -5.14 -53.43 30.83
C SER A 565 -5.62 -54.89 30.75
N ALA A 566 -6.80 -55.14 30.17
CA ALA A 566 -7.30 -56.51 29.97
C ALA A 566 -6.42 -57.29 28.98
N VAL A 567 -6.00 -56.65 27.88
CA VAL A 567 -5.08 -57.27 26.91
C VAL A 567 -3.69 -57.47 27.51
N GLN A 568 -3.20 -56.48 28.28
CA GLN A 568 -1.94 -56.60 29.02
C GLN A 568 -1.98 -57.78 30.00
N CYS A 569 -3.06 -57.91 30.77
CA CYS A 569 -3.25 -59.00 31.72
C CYS A 569 -3.34 -60.37 31.04
N ALA A 570 -4.13 -60.48 29.96
CA ALA A 570 -4.26 -61.71 29.21
C ALA A 570 -2.90 -62.17 28.64
N ALA A 571 -2.09 -61.23 28.14
CA ALA A 571 -0.74 -61.52 27.65
C ALA A 571 0.21 -61.93 28.79
N GLN A 572 0.13 -61.28 29.95
CA GLN A 572 0.93 -61.64 31.14
C GLN A 572 0.59 -63.05 31.65
N GLN A 573 -0.70 -63.38 31.76
CA GLN A 573 -1.15 -64.71 32.15
C GLN A 573 -0.73 -65.77 31.13
N ALA A 574 -0.89 -65.49 29.82
CA ALA A 574 -0.45 -66.39 28.76
C ALA A 574 1.07 -66.64 28.81
N PHE A 575 1.85 -65.60 29.10
CA PHE A 575 3.30 -65.72 29.31
C PHE A 575 3.63 -66.60 30.52
N HIS A 576 3.05 -66.34 31.70
CA HIS A 576 3.32 -67.14 32.91
C HIS A 576 2.88 -68.60 32.78
N ASN A 577 1.79 -68.86 32.04
CA ASN A 577 1.33 -70.21 31.73
C ASN A 577 2.30 -70.94 30.78
N ALA A 578 2.83 -70.25 29.77
CA ALA A 578 3.77 -70.83 28.81
C ALA A 578 5.19 -71.00 29.39
N TYR A 579 5.57 -70.14 30.34
CA TYR A 579 6.91 -70.08 30.93
C TYR A 579 6.83 -70.14 32.47
N PRO A 580 6.48 -71.28 33.06
CA PRO A 580 6.27 -71.41 34.51
C PRO A 580 7.52 -71.13 35.35
N ASN A 581 8.72 -71.21 34.75
CA ASN A 581 9.99 -70.90 35.41
C ASN A 581 10.34 -69.40 35.45
N LEU A 582 9.52 -68.54 34.84
CA LEU A 582 9.77 -67.09 34.70
C LEU A 582 8.65 -66.24 35.35
N GLN A 583 8.11 -66.68 36.49
CA GLN A 583 6.99 -65.99 37.15
C GLN A 583 7.34 -64.59 37.69
N ASP A 584 8.62 -64.32 37.93
CA ASP A 584 9.16 -63.02 38.33
C ASP A 584 9.41 -62.07 37.13
N GLN A 585 9.17 -62.55 35.90
CA GLN A 585 9.37 -61.81 34.66
C GLN A 585 8.04 -61.49 33.97
N SER A 586 8.10 -60.61 32.97
CA SER A 586 6.98 -60.27 32.08
C SER A 586 7.38 -60.37 30.61
N ALA A 587 6.42 -60.31 29.70
CA ALA A 587 6.70 -60.28 28.26
C ALA A 587 6.51 -58.88 27.68
N VAL A 588 7.35 -58.52 26.72
CA VAL A 588 7.25 -57.30 25.92
C VAL A 588 7.40 -57.60 24.45
N ALA A 589 6.51 -57.05 23.64
CA ALA A 589 6.60 -57.11 22.19
C ALA A 589 7.37 -55.90 21.63
N ARG A 590 8.36 -56.15 20.78
CA ARG A 590 9.06 -55.14 19.98
C ARG A 590 8.74 -55.33 18.51
N TYR A 591 8.48 -54.25 17.80
CA TYR A 591 8.31 -54.31 16.35
C TYR A 591 9.57 -53.83 15.61
N LYS A 592 9.78 -54.37 14.42
CA LYS A 592 10.70 -53.88 13.40
C LYS A 592 9.98 -53.84 12.05
N LEU A 593 9.81 -52.66 11.50
CA LEU A 593 9.21 -52.43 10.18
C LEU A 593 10.17 -52.83 9.07
N ASN A 594 9.61 -53.22 7.93
CA ASN A 594 10.38 -53.61 6.75
C ASN A 594 11.16 -52.43 6.12
N GLY A 595 12.06 -52.75 5.19
CA GLY A 595 12.92 -51.76 4.53
C GLY A 595 12.19 -50.68 3.75
N ASN A 596 10.96 -50.98 3.29
CA ASN A 596 10.09 -50.08 2.52
C ASN A 596 9.07 -49.32 3.39
N ALA A 597 9.27 -49.31 4.71
CA ALA A 597 8.33 -48.68 5.63
C ALA A 597 8.19 -47.17 5.38
N GLY A 598 6.96 -46.70 5.50
CA GLY A 598 6.61 -45.31 5.23
C GLY A 598 5.11 -45.05 5.28
N GLY A 599 4.73 -43.80 5.07
CA GLY A 599 3.36 -43.35 5.22
C GLY A 599 2.96 -42.35 4.16
N TRP A 600 1.73 -41.88 4.24
CA TRP A 600 1.24 -40.74 3.49
C TRP A 600 0.80 -39.66 4.46
N MET A 601 0.84 -38.42 3.98
CA MET A 601 0.26 -37.29 4.70
C MET A 601 -0.39 -36.34 3.72
N SER A 602 -1.58 -35.86 4.07
CA SER A 602 -2.21 -34.71 3.45
C SER A 602 -2.29 -33.57 4.47
N TYR A 603 -2.14 -32.34 3.99
CA TYR A 603 -2.21 -31.17 4.86
C TYR A 603 -2.75 -29.94 4.13
N VAL A 604 -3.28 -29.02 4.92
CA VAL A 604 -3.68 -27.68 4.50
C VAL A 604 -2.97 -26.68 5.39
N THR A 605 -2.39 -25.65 4.80
CA THR A 605 -1.72 -24.56 5.52
C THR A 605 -2.34 -23.24 5.11
N TYR A 606 -2.71 -22.41 6.07
CA TYR A 606 -3.02 -21.00 5.86
C TYR A 606 -1.87 -20.16 6.44
N GLY A 607 -1.29 -19.30 5.62
CA GLY A 607 -0.24 -18.36 6.04
C GLY A 607 -0.68 -16.92 5.82
N TYR A 608 -0.43 -16.07 6.82
CA TYR A 608 -0.59 -14.62 6.73
C TYR A 608 0.71 -13.95 7.14
N TYR A 609 1.31 -13.21 6.20
CA TYR A 609 2.59 -12.54 6.42
C TYR A 609 2.48 -11.10 5.94
N GLN A 610 2.76 -10.17 6.84
CA GLN A 610 2.82 -8.73 6.56
C GLN A 610 4.14 -8.19 7.09
N GLY A 611 4.87 -7.44 6.27
CA GLY A 611 6.12 -6.80 6.69
C GLY A 611 7.23 -7.81 6.98
N ARG A 612 7.27 -8.94 6.25
CA ARG A 612 8.30 -9.97 6.40
C ARG A 612 9.49 -9.72 5.46
N GLU A 613 9.27 -8.94 4.43
CA GLU A 613 10.21 -8.49 3.43
C GLU A 613 11.24 -7.50 4.01
N LEU A 614 12.43 -7.45 3.39
CA LEU A 614 13.38 -6.37 3.66
C LEU A 614 12.83 -5.07 3.07
N ARG A 615 12.46 -4.12 3.93
CA ARG A 615 12.01 -2.78 3.56
C ARG A 615 13.19 -1.82 3.53
N VAL A 616 13.42 -1.20 2.36
CA VAL A 616 14.50 -0.23 2.15
C VAL A 616 14.05 1.23 2.34
N ASP A 617 12.74 1.46 2.33
CA ASP A 617 12.09 2.77 2.41
C ASP A 617 11.89 3.31 3.83
N VAL A 618 11.74 2.43 4.82
CA VAL A 618 11.45 2.81 6.21
C VAL A 618 12.41 2.14 7.20
N PRO A 619 12.78 2.81 8.31
CA PRO A 619 13.68 2.24 9.31
C PRO A 619 12.97 1.23 10.24
N SER A 620 11.65 1.33 10.39
CA SER A 620 10.84 0.35 11.13
C SER A 620 9.45 0.19 10.53
N TRP A 621 8.84 -0.97 10.70
CA TRP A 621 7.49 -1.26 10.22
C TRP A 621 6.79 -2.31 11.08
N LEU A 622 5.45 -2.35 11.02
CA LEU A 622 4.66 -3.40 11.66
C LEU A 622 4.91 -4.72 10.93
N THR A 623 5.19 -5.77 11.69
CA THR A 623 5.38 -7.11 11.16
C THR A 623 4.44 -8.08 11.85
N ILE A 624 3.67 -8.81 11.05
CA ILE A 624 2.77 -9.86 11.48
C ILE A 624 3.15 -11.13 10.73
N GLU A 625 3.51 -12.17 11.45
CA GLU A 625 3.79 -13.49 10.89
C GLU A 625 2.85 -14.50 11.54
N GLY A 626 1.96 -15.11 10.75
CA GLY A 626 0.98 -16.08 11.23
C GLY A 626 0.89 -17.28 10.32
N TYR A 627 0.79 -18.47 10.89
CA TYR A 627 0.40 -19.66 10.15
C TYR A 627 -0.53 -20.55 10.98
N ALA A 628 -1.36 -21.32 10.28
CA ALA A 628 -2.11 -22.45 10.83
C ALA A 628 -2.03 -23.60 9.83
N GLN A 629 -1.69 -24.79 10.30
CA GLN A 629 -1.58 -26.00 9.49
C GLN A 629 -2.36 -27.14 10.13
N ALA A 630 -3.21 -27.78 9.36
CA ALA A 630 -3.90 -29.01 9.73
C ALA A 630 -3.44 -30.14 8.81
N GLY A 631 -3.30 -31.35 9.33
CA GLY A 631 -2.90 -32.49 8.52
C GLY A 631 -3.37 -33.83 9.08
N TYR A 632 -3.42 -34.81 8.19
CA TYR A 632 -3.71 -36.20 8.50
C TYR A 632 -2.62 -37.08 7.89
N ALA A 633 -1.96 -37.87 8.73
CA ALA A 633 -0.97 -38.85 8.33
C ALA A 633 -1.47 -40.26 8.61
N TRP A 634 -1.20 -41.16 7.68
CA TRP A 634 -1.55 -42.58 7.82
C TRP A 634 -0.46 -43.46 7.26
N ASP A 635 -0.16 -44.54 7.97
CA ASP A 635 0.74 -45.57 7.53
C ASP A 635 0.23 -46.96 7.89
N ASP A 636 0.52 -47.92 7.01
CA ASP A 636 0.16 -49.32 7.18
C ASP A 636 1.35 -50.17 6.71
N ASN A 637 2.18 -50.56 7.66
CA ASN A 637 3.48 -51.15 7.41
C ASN A 637 3.52 -52.60 7.86
N SER A 638 4.12 -53.47 7.04
CA SER A 638 4.51 -54.80 7.49
C SER A 638 5.57 -54.71 8.59
N ALA A 639 5.37 -55.48 9.65
CA ALA A 639 6.22 -55.48 10.82
C ALA A 639 6.60 -56.92 11.20
N ARG A 640 7.83 -57.11 11.67
CA ARG A 640 8.21 -58.29 12.45
C ARG A 640 8.13 -57.93 13.92
N TYR A 641 7.32 -58.66 14.66
CA TYR A 641 7.22 -58.55 16.11
C TYR A 641 8.09 -59.61 16.76
N THR A 642 8.88 -59.25 17.75
CA THR A 642 9.67 -60.17 18.57
C THR A 642 9.27 -59.99 20.02
N ALA A 643 8.89 -61.09 20.67
CA ALA A 643 8.58 -61.12 22.09
C ALA A 643 9.85 -61.38 22.89
N TYR A 644 10.07 -60.59 23.94
CA TYR A 644 11.18 -60.79 24.87
C TYR A 644 10.64 -60.95 26.29
N SER A 645 11.27 -61.80 27.10
CA SER A 645 11.06 -61.71 28.55
C SER A 645 11.83 -60.53 29.11
N VAL A 646 11.25 -59.88 30.11
CA VAL A 646 11.84 -58.77 30.86
C VAL A 646 11.75 -59.03 32.35
N ASP A 647 12.81 -58.68 33.07
CA ASP A 647 12.81 -58.73 34.53
C ASP A 647 11.96 -57.61 35.15
N SER A 648 11.87 -57.59 36.47
CA SER A 648 11.18 -56.56 37.25
C SER A 648 11.73 -55.13 37.03
N LYS A 649 12.92 -55.00 36.43
CA LYS A 649 13.54 -53.72 36.06
C LYS A 649 13.29 -53.34 34.59
N GLY A 650 12.56 -54.17 33.83
CA GLY A 650 12.27 -53.98 32.42
C GLY A 650 13.45 -54.31 31.48
N GLN A 651 14.51 -54.95 31.99
CA GLN A 651 15.66 -55.35 31.17
C GLN A 651 15.34 -56.66 30.45
N ARG A 652 15.63 -56.68 29.14
CA ARG A 652 15.39 -57.85 28.29
C ARG A 652 16.32 -58.99 28.69
N GLN A 653 15.76 -60.19 28.85
CA GLN A 653 16.49 -61.39 29.23
C GLN A 653 16.54 -62.38 28.06
N GLN A 654 15.39 -62.96 27.67
CA GLN A 654 15.32 -64.02 26.67
C GLN A 654 14.46 -63.62 25.45
N ASP A 655 14.87 -64.05 24.25
CA ASP A 655 14.03 -64.01 23.03
C ASP A 655 13.03 -65.18 23.07
N LEU A 656 11.74 -64.85 23.08
CA LEU A 656 10.63 -65.80 23.18
C LEU A 656 10.11 -66.23 21.81
N GLY A 657 10.63 -65.65 20.73
CA GLY A 657 10.22 -65.88 19.35
C GLY A 657 9.70 -64.63 18.66
N SER A 658 9.57 -64.75 17.34
CA SER A 658 9.12 -63.66 16.48
C SER A 658 8.02 -64.09 15.54
N SER A 659 7.13 -63.17 15.19
CA SER A 659 6.13 -63.38 14.15
C SER A 659 5.97 -62.17 13.23
N SER A 660 5.32 -62.40 12.09
CA SER A 660 4.87 -61.34 11.19
C SER A 660 3.65 -60.63 11.75
N GLY A 661 3.39 -59.46 11.18
CA GLY A 661 2.19 -58.71 11.44
C GLY A 661 2.20 -57.40 10.68
N ARG A 662 1.33 -56.49 11.10
CA ARG A 662 1.24 -55.13 10.55
C ARG A 662 1.16 -54.10 11.65
N LEU A 663 1.67 -52.92 11.39
CA LEU A 663 1.51 -51.74 12.24
C LEU A 663 0.81 -50.68 11.42
N LYS A 664 -0.42 -50.36 11.83
CA LYS A 664 -1.17 -49.23 11.27
C LYS A 664 -1.03 -48.06 12.22
N ARG A 665 -0.76 -46.87 11.69
CA ARG A 665 -0.75 -45.63 12.47
C ARG A 665 -1.55 -44.58 11.76
N ASP A 666 -2.39 -43.91 12.53
CA ASP A 666 -3.17 -42.77 12.09
C ASP A 666 -2.86 -41.58 13.01
N GLN A 667 -2.69 -40.40 12.44
CA GLN A 667 -2.39 -39.18 13.17
C GLN A 667 -3.10 -38.00 12.52
N ALA A 668 -3.77 -37.20 13.33
CA ALA A 668 -4.32 -35.91 12.95
C ALA A 668 -3.65 -34.83 13.79
N PHE A 669 -3.34 -33.69 13.19
CA PHE A 669 -2.76 -32.57 13.91
C PHE A 669 -3.30 -31.23 13.41
N LEU A 670 -3.26 -30.26 14.30
CA LEU A 670 -3.45 -28.84 14.01
C LEU A 670 -2.37 -28.07 14.75
N SER A 671 -1.63 -27.20 14.08
CA SER A 671 -0.62 -26.35 14.69
C SER A 671 -0.75 -24.94 14.15
N GLY A 672 -0.68 -23.94 15.02
CA GLY A 672 -0.72 -22.55 14.63
C GLY A 672 0.18 -21.68 15.49
N GLU A 673 0.68 -20.61 14.87
CA GLU A 673 1.52 -19.62 15.52
C GLU A 673 1.22 -18.24 14.94
N LEU A 674 1.16 -17.24 15.81
CA LEU A 674 0.98 -15.84 15.46
C LEU A 674 2.03 -15.01 16.19
N ARG A 675 2.85 -14.28 15.44
CA ARG A 675 3.83 -13.31 15.92
C ARG A 675 3.42 -11.92 15.50
N VAL A 676 3.39 -10.99 16.44
CA VAL A 676 3.04 -9.59 16.19
C VAL A 676 4.09 -8.71 16.85
N GLY A 677 4.69 -7.81 16.08
CA GLY A 677 5.72 -6.92 16.59
C GLY A 677 6.11 -5.86 15.58
N ARG A 678 7.28 -5.24 15.79
CA ARG A 678 7.84 -4.26 14.85
C ARG A 678 9.20 -4.72 14.39
N SER A 679 9.41 -4.70 13.08
CA SER A 679 10.73 -4.91 12.48
C SER A 679 11.51 -3.60 12.45
N PHE A 680 12.82 -3.69 12.66
CA PHE A 680 13.76 -2.57 12.64
C PHE A 680 14.93 -2.92 11.74
N ARG A 681 15.28 -2.02 10.81
CA ARG A 681 16.49 -2.17 9.99
C ARG A 681 17.69 -1.65 10.78
N ALA A 682 18.64 -2.53 11.07
CA ALA A 682 19.84 -2.20 11.84
C ALA A 682 20.93 -1.57 10.95
N THR A 683 20.61 -0.42 10.34
CA THR A 683 21.46 0.27 9.35
C THR A 683 22.84 0.67 9.88
N SER A 684 22.99 0.85 11.19
CA SER A 684 24.29 1.10 11.83
C SER A 684 25.25 -0.10 11.76
N ILE A 685 24.74 -1.31 11.52
CA ILE A 685 25.51 -2.55 11.41
C ILE A 685 25.51 -3.03 9.95
N SER A 686 24.34 -3.11 9.34
CA SER A 686 24.14 -3.54 7.95
C SER A 686 22.73 -3.19 7.48
N ASP A 687 22.61 -2.65 6.28
CA ASP A 687 21.31 -2.38 5.65
C ASP A 687 20.49 -3.64 5.32
N LYS A 688 21.10 -4.83 5.48
CA LYS A 688 20.47 -6.14 5.23
C LYS A 688 20.07 -6.86 6.51
N LEU A 689 20.34 -6.27 7.67
CA LEU A 689 20.03 -6.85 8.97
C LEU A 689 18.71 -6.29 9.50
N VAL A 690 17.77 -7.17 9.79
CA VAL A 690 16.47 -6.84 10.38
C VAL A 690 16.36 -7.48 11.76
N LEU A 691 15.97 -6.66 12.74
CA LEU A 691 15.67 -7.08 14.10
C LEU A 691 14.16 -7.03 14.31
N PHE A 692 13.58 -8.09 14.84
CA PHE A 692 12.14 -8.23 15.02
C PHE A 692 11.84 -8.72 16.44
N PRO A 693 11.68 -7.81 17.42
CA PRO A 693 11.02 -8.11 18.69
C PRO A 693 9.51 -8.31 18.47
N TYR A 694 8.93 -9.34 19.08
CA TYR A 694 7.52 -9.69 18.92
C TYR A 694 6.90 -10.32 20.17
N ALA A 695 5.59 -10.23 20.26
CA ALA A 695 4.77 -11.12 21.07
C ALA A 695 4.33 -12.32 20.21
N VAL A 696 4.30 -13.51 20.80
CA VAL A 696 3.90 -14.74 20.12
C VAL A 696 2.80 -15.47 20.87
N VAL A 697 1.84 -15.99 20.12
CA VAL A 697 0.87 -17.00 20.57
C VAL A 697 1.08 -18.25 19.72
N GLY A 698 1.19 -19.41 20.36
CA GLY A 698 1.33 -20.69 19.69
C GLY A 698 0.36 -21.71 20.25
N ALA A 699 -0.28 -22.49 19.38
CA ALA A 699 -1.20 -23.54 19.76
C ALA A 699 -0.94 -24.80 18.95
N ASP A 700 -1.13 -25.95 19.57
CA ASP A 700 -1.21 -27.22 18.85
C ASP A 700 -2.31 -28.13 19.40
N TRP A 701 -2.77 -29.02 18.53
CA TRP A 701 -3.62 -30.15 18.85
C TRP A 701 -3.10 -31.36 18.07
N LEU A 702 -3.17 -32.52 18.72
CA LEU A 702 -2.70 -33.78 18.22
C LEU A 702 -3.67 -34.88 18.62
N TRP A 703 -4.00 -35.72 17.66
CA TRP A 703 -4.58 -37.03 17.90
C TRP A 703 -3.73 -38.08 17.20
N GLN A 704 -3.50 -39.20 17.87
CA GLN A 704 -2.78 -40.33 17.27
C GLN A 704 -3.38 -41.64 17.73
N LYS A 705 -3.27 -42.66 16.88
CA LYS A 705 -3.68 -44.03 17.19
C LYS A 705 -2.84 -45.02 16.42
N SER A 706 -2.15 -45.91 17.12
CA SER A 706 -1.47 -47.05 16.51
C SER A 706 -2.20 -48.35 16.80
N VAL A 707 -2.26 -49.23 15.81
CA VAL A 707 -2.85 -50.58 15.92
C VAL A 707 -1.83 -51.60 15.42
N ALA A 708 -1.40 -52.48 16.31
CA ALA A 708 -0.56 -53.62 15.99
C ALA A 708 -1.44 -54.83 15.67
N LYS A 709 -1.33 -55.36 14.46
CA LYS A 709 -1.86 -56.68 14.09
C LYS A 709 -0.74 -57.70 14.27
N LEU A 710 -0.97 -58.66 15.15
CA LEU A 710 -0.04 -59.72 15.50
C LEU A 710 -0.56 -61.02 14.89
N ASP A 711 0.28 -61.73 14.15
CA ASP A 711 -0.05 -63.05 13.62
C ASP A 711 0.60 -64.10 14.54
N ASP A 712 -0.12 -64.70 15.48
CA ASP A 712 0.40 -65.78 16.34
C ASP A 712 1.74 -65.47 17.07
N LEU A 713 1.85 -64.30 17.70
CA LEU A 713 3.05 -63.93 18.46
C LEU A 713 3.10 -64.70 19.80
N PRO A 714 4.23 -65.32 20.20
CA PRO A 714 4.34 -66.01 21.49
C PRO A 714 3.91 -65.13 22.67
N GLY A 715 2.98 -65.65 23.50
CA GLY A 715 2.39 -64.93 24.63
C GLY A 715 1.27 -63.93 24.28
N TYR A 716 1.14 -63.53 23.01
CA TYR A 716 0.10 -62.60 22.55
C TYR A 716 -0.90 -63.25 21.57
N GLY A 717 -0.57 -64.36 20.92
CA GLY A 717 -1.42 -65.03 19.93
C GLY A 717 -1.73 -64.17 18.70
N SER A 718 -2.79 -64.52 17.98
CA SER A 718 -3.29 -63.79 16.81
C SER A 718 -4.35 -62.77 17.23
N GLN A 719 -4.01 -61.48 17.23
CA GLN A 719 -4.94 -60.41 17.64
C GLN A 719 -4.59 -59.05 17.05
N SER A 720 -5.56 -58.14 17.05
CA SER A 720 -5.36 -56.71 16.74
C SER A 720 -5.42 -55.91 18.03
N VAL A 721 -4.36 -55.17 18.33
CA VAL A 721 -4.16 -54.48 19.60
C VAL A 721 -3.98 -52.98 19.35
N VAL A 722 -4.78 -52.15 20.00
CA VAL A 722 -4.53 -50.71 20.06
C VAL A 722 -3.38 -50.47 21.02
N LEU A 723 -2.40 -49.66 20.60
CA LEU A 723 -1.21 -49.40 21.40
C LEU A 723 -1.41 -48.21 22.34
N SER A 724 -0.63 -48.18 23.42
CA SER A 724 -0.68 -47.16 24.47
C SER A 724 -0.22 -45.76 24.03
N ASP A 725 0.24 -45.60 22.79
CA ASP A 725 0.53 -44.29 22.21
C ASP A 725 -0.74 -43.56 21.77
N HIS A 726 -1.90 -44.22 21.79
CA HIS A 726 -3.19 -43.59 21.52
C HIS A 726 -3.45 -42.45 22.52
N ASP A 727 -3.50 -41.23 21.99
CA ASP A 727 -3.72 -40.03 22.80
C ASP A 727 -4.37 -38.91 21.98
N THR A 728 -5.04 -37.99 22.69
CA THR A 728 -5.52 -36.71 22.17
C THR A 728 -5.12 -35.59 23.12
N SER A 729 -4.37 -34.62 22.63
CA SER A 729 -3.85 -33.55 23.47
C SER A 729 -3.73 -32.25 22.73
N TRP A 730 -3.83 -31.15 23.46
CA TRP A 730 -3.64 -29.79 22.93
C TRP A 730 -2.79 -28.97 23.87
N SER A 731 -2.16 -27.94 23.33
CA SER A 731 -1.34 -27.00 24.08
C SER A 731 -1.53 -25.58 23.56
N LEU A 732 -1.45 -24.59 24.45
CA LEU A 732 -1.55 -23.17 24.13
C LEU A 732 -0.55 -22.38 24.97
N GLY A 733 0.27 -21.58 24.31
CA GLY A 733 1.30 -20.78 24.95
C GLY A 733 1.40 -19.37 24.38
N VAL A 734 1.85 -18.45 25.22
CA VAL A 734 2.08 -17.05 24.87
C VAL A 734 3.41 -16.59 25.43
N GLY A 735 4.08 -15.66 24.76
CA GLY A 735 5.23 -14.99 25.37
C GLY A 735 5.99 -14.06 24.42
N PRO A 736 7.11 -13.51 24.89
CA PRO A 736 7.96 -12.64 24.09
C PRO A 736 8.94 -13.45 23.22
N GLY A 737 9.32 -12.86 22.09
CA GLY A 737 10.37 -13.36 21.24
C GLY A 737 11.14 -12.26 20.54
N PHE A 738 12.27 -12.65 19.98
CA PHE A 738 13.16 -11.80 19.23
C PHE A 738 13.75 -12.59 18.07
N ASN A 739 13.77 -11.97 16.89
CA ASN A 739 14.30 -12.55 15.69
C ASN A 739 15.31 -11.63 15.02
N VAL A 740 16.36 -12.23 14.48
CA VAL A 740 17.41 -11.57 13.71
C VAL A 740 17.43 -12.21 12.33
N ARG A 741 17.21 -11.39 11.29
CA ARG A 741 17.24 -11.84 9.90
C ARG A 741 18.28 -11.09 9.10
N TYR A 742 19.15 -11.82 8.42
CA TYR A 742 20.14 -11.27 7.50
C TYR A 742 19.84 -11.70 6.08
N TRP A 743 19.71 -10.73 5.18
CA TRP A 743 19.42 -10.94 3.76
C TRP A 743 20.69 -10.94 2.91
N PHE A 744 20.77 -11.84 1.93
CA PHE A 744 21.93 -11.96 1.05
C PHE A 744 21.55 -12.50 -0.34
N ARG A 745 22.56 -12.75 -1.18
CA ARG A 745 22.42 -13.27 -2.56
C ARG A 745 21.60 -12.33 -3.44
N GLU A 746 22.05 -11.08 -3.47
CA GLU A 746 21.59 -10.10 -4.44
C GLU A 746 22.62 -9.93 -5.56
N ASP A 747 22.16 -9.49 -6.72
CA ASP A 747 23.01 -9.14 -7.85
C ASP A 747 22.40 -7.93 -8.58
N HIS A 748 22.95 -7.59 -9.74
CA HIS A 748 22.49 -6.48 -10.56
C HIS A 748 20.97 -6.53 -10.84
N TYR A 749 20.43 -7.71 -11.14
CA TYR A 749 19.03 -7.90 -11.51
C TYR A 749 18.14 -8.32 -10.33
N ASN A 750 18.70 -8.97 -9.33
CA ASN A 750 17.95 -9.58 -8.23
C ASN A 750 18.18 -8.82 -6.92
N ALA A 751 17.09 -8.46 -6.25
CA ALA A 751 17.13 -8.07 -4.84
C ALA A 751 17.50 -9.29 -3.97
N PRO A 752 17.86 -9.13 -2.69
CA PRO A 752 18.24 -10.24 -1.83
C PRO A 752 17.22 -11.39 -1.88
N ARG A 753 17.68 -12.57 -2.34
CA ARG A 753 16.82 -13.74 -2.57
C ARG A 753 16.81 -14.70 -1.40
N SER A 754 17.87 -14.66 -0.61
CA SER A 754 18.14 -15.64 0.43
C SER A 754 18.27 -14.94 1.77
N TYR A 755 17.94 -15.64 2.84
CA TYR A 755 18.07 -15.10 4.19
C TYR A 755 18.48 -16.16 5.19
N LEU A 756 19.23 -15.73 6.20
CA LEU A 756 19.48 -16.47 7.42
C LEU A 756 18.67 -15.83 8.53
N ASP A 757 17.87 -16.64 9.20
CA ASP A 757 16.91 -16.23 10.21
C ASP A 757 17.22 -16.94 11.53
N PHE A 758 17.38 -16.19 12.62
CA PHE A 758 17.57 -16.74 13.95
C PHE A 758 16.56 -16.13 14.92
N GLY A 759 15.62 -16.94 15.39
CA GLY A 759 14.60 -16.55 16.36
C GLY A 759 14.79 -17.25 17.70
N VAL A 760 14.62 -16.50 18.78
CA VAL A 760 14.55 -17.01 20.15
C VAL A 760 13.28 -16.45 20.79
N GLN A 761 12.52 -17.31 21.45
CA GLN A 761 11.33 -16.89 22.17
C GLN A 761 11.15 -17.76 23.42
N TYR A 762 10.51 -17.18 24.42
CA TYR A 762 10.09 -17.88 25.62
C TYR A 762 8.58 -17.87 25.66
N ARG A 763 7.95 -19.01 25.94
CA ARG A 763 6.49 -19.11 26.10
C ARG A 763 6.13 -19.61 27.47
N THR A 764 5.10 -19.02 28.06
CA THR A 764 4.37 -19.62 29.17
C THR A 764 3.16 -20.38 28.63
N SER A 765 2.86 -21.53 29.22
CA SER A 765 1.60 -22.22 28.94
C SER A 765 0.45 -21.46 29.60
N ILE A 766 -0.64 -21.30 28.86
CA ILE A 766 -1.91 -20.70 29.35
C ILE A 766 -3.08 -21.68 29.25
N GLY A 767 -2.84 -22.90 28.77
CA GLY A 767 -3.84 -23.97 28.70
C GLY A 767 -3.33 -25.16 27.89
N GLY A 768 -4.02 -26.28 28.03
CA GLY A 768 -3.70 -27.50 27.29
C GLY A 768 -3.47 -28.70 28.17
N GLY A 769 -4.06 -29.83 27.82
CA GLY A 769 -3.82 -31.12 28.46
C GLY A 769 -2.34 -31.55 28.44
N GLU A 770 -1.51 -30.91 27.60
CA GLU A 770 -0.06 -31.14 27.49
C GLU A 770 0.72 -29.82 27.51
N SER A 771 0.69 -29.14 28.65
CA SER A 771 1.31 -27.81 28.85
C SER A 771 2.81 -27.75 28.56
N ASP A 772 3.52 -28.89 28.62
CA ASP A 772 4.95 -28.98 28.36
C ASP A 772 5.30 -28.64 26.91
N ARG A 773 4.41 -28.91 25.94
CA ARG A 773 4.63 -28.59 24.51
C ARG A 773 4.55 -27.09 24.20
N ALA A 774 3.84 -26.33 25.01
CA ALA A 774 3.59 -24.91 24.79
C ALA A 774 4.47 -23.99 25.65
N LYS A 775 5.24 -24.53 26.59
CA LYS A 775 6.06 -23.73 27.52
C LYS A 775 7.56 -23.88 27.28
N GLY A 776 8.32 -22.90 27.76
CA GLY A 776 9.79 -22.91 27.76
C GLY A 776 10.40 -22.15 26.59
N TRP A 777 11.67 -22.45 26.32
CA TRP A 777 12.46 -21.83 25.26
C TRP A 777 12.20 -22.51 23.92
N PHE A 778 12.01 -21.68 22.89
CA PHE A 778 11.93 -22.11 21.51
C PHE A 778 12.99 -21.31 20.74
N MET A 779 13.92 -22.01 20.11
CA MET A 779 14.94 -21.39 19.26
C MET A 779 14.81 -21.97 17.87
N ASN A 780 14.91 -21.13 16.85
CA ASN A 780 14.81 -21.57 15.47
C ASN A 780 15.84 -20.84 14.61
N MET A 781 16.68 -21.60 13.93
CA MET A 781 17.55 -21.13 12.88
C MET A 781 17.02 -21.62 11.53
N THR A 782 16.79 -20.72 10.57
CA THR A 782 16.35 -21.06 9.22
C THR A 782 17.25 -20.39 8.18
N LEU A 783 17.84 -21.18 7.31
CA LEU A 783 18.46 -20.73 6.06
C LEU A 783 17.48 -20.95 4.92
N SER A 784 17.14 -19.90 4.18
CA SER A 784 16.37 -19.99 2.93
C SER A 784 17.26 -19.58 1.76
N TYR A 785 17.38 -20.45 0.76
CA TYR A 785 18.24 -20.27 -0.41
C TYR A 785 17.45 -20.05 -1.70
#